data_AF-A0AAU9J4Y6-F1
#
_entry.id   AF-A0AAU9J4Y6-F1
#
_cell.length_a   1.000
_cell.length_b   1.000
_cell.length_c   1.000
_cell.angle_alpha   90.00
_cell.angle_beta   90.00
_cell.angle_gamma   90.00
#
_symmetry.space_group_name_H-M   'P 1'
#
loop_
_entity.id
_entity.type
_entity.pdbx_description
1 polymer ?
#
loop_
_entity_poly.entity_id
_entity_poly.type
_entity_poly.pdbx_seq_one_letter_code
_entity_poly.pdbx_strand_id
1 'polypeptide(L)'
;MFDESELTGKTNNEFQGDLNPISCGEKAENFIFRIFGKVFRTKYHRRISVKTQMTYEIVTNIIIALQLNSLAWYPNLGISNWSSYKTIWMTLSYSSYDNICASFYIMNFCFYGTSSLIGLCLVFFVFFGFFLKFDKQIPILFIMIFEKIIWILGTICFIPSVMILLMTFKYSIITSKTIEEYSAEVNSDSLDYGPAGIIIVICCFCILAPIIIFSEIFSCDIKHVNSNRNIKARACAQLDLEKKGFYVMMCIFYITFGYPNVALLQILALIYSFYLMIKDILYLPYYNIFENCIESCKMAMISLSLLIFLFGRLLDNGTIIVNFNIFLQPLTLYLVYRVIKRRYLKAKESTETPKNQYEFELKFRHLLSNSNLEEQSHVLNLFKKFSELSYFQKNKLFAIWEFNFYFYVIKDERLARVKLSKIQKNPSSLEGDIQEWKIFNWLSTNRSFVFPDINYLAYLRELNRIKAMDEELCYILIDLHSELSQRVSRIEKILHLVHKTSANISCIKKGYKNIIDKHKTTETFELYAGFLENILSNYDEADHVINRKNGISVYNQRNEDKRLEKYGKEVAIMLISCSDEFFGNILYINEKAVQILKTSLIASQELKFTYFLPAPYDSFHIKLAKNFLLKCNTTDLEGHKKLFLQDQQGYLIECNLLIKLTALHDSAYFLMSFQQKKIDHQAAIVSEEGIIKAHTELLSYYIGKEQKSLKNQNLSELVPLLNIEKMRDYEPWIIFWENRELAFIKVLKKIKSISVYLLIVAYKEEEIIKWKTGEAQEHFDMISDQDMGSEDKGKWEKEKKNAELKNLSISEMNFLHKTTDKTDTDIFTQNVDSSIMKDPIEHERQHNEDYSKQALSNKSNLNIDVAKKLLIGTKRRIRILQWVLFFVVKKT
;
A
#
# COMPACT_ATOMS: atom_id res chain seq x y z
N MET A 1 6.29 -40.43 -28.59
CA MET A 1 4.81 -40.43 -28.66
C MET A 1 4.30 -40.29 -27.24
N PHE A 2 4.43 -39.10 -26.67
CA PHE A 2 3.79 -38.65 -25.44
C PHE A 2 3.57 -37.16 -25.62
N ASP A 3 2.31 -36.74 -25.51
CA ASP A 3 1.80 -35.41 -25.80
C ASP A 3 2.41 -34.35 -24.85
N GLU A 4 3.23 -33.45 -25.40
CA GLU A 4 3.74 -32.24 -24.73
C GLU A 4 2.75 -31.06 -24.80
N SER A 5 1.51 -31.28 -25.27
CA SER A 5 0.53 -30.22 -25.53
C SER A 5 -0.38 -29.87 -24.34
N GLU A 6 -0.41 -30.66 -23.26
CA GLU A 6 -1.27 -30.40 -22.09
C GLU A 6 -0.58 -29.73 -20.88
N LEU A 7 0.75 -29.63 -20.87
CA LEU A 7 1.50 -29.07 -19.74
C LEU A 7 1.83 -27.58 -19.88
N THR A 8 1.84 -27.03 -21.09
CA THR A 8 2.12 -25.60 -21.35
C THR A 8 0.90 -24.68 -21.17
N GLY A 9 -0.32 -25.24 -21.14
CA GLY A 9 -1.56 -24.47 -20.97
C GLY A 9 -1.96 -24.16 -19.52
N LYS A 10 -1.39 -24.84 -18.52
CA LYS A 10 -1.73 -24.63 -17.10
C LYS A 10 -0.84 -23.60 -16.39
N THR A 11 0.42 -23.44 -16.80
CA THR A 11 1.36 -22.51 -16.14
C THR A 11 1.16 -21.05 -16.53
N ASN A 12 0.72 -20.76 -17.77
CA ASN A 12 0.44 -19.38 -18.21
C ASN A 12 -0.81 -18.76 -17.55
N ASN A 13 -1.77 -19.57 -17.09
CA ASN A 13 -2.97 -19.07 -16.39
C ASN A 13 -2.69 -18.73 -14.90
N GLU A 14 -1.63 -19.27 -14.29
CA GLU A 14 -1.26 -18.97 -12.89
C GLU A 14 -0.33 -17.76 -12.78
N PHE A 15 0.53 -17.51 -13.78
CA PHE A 15 1.33 -16.28 -13.88
C PHE A 15 0.45 -15.02 -14.03
N GLN A 16 -0.70 -15.20 -14.68
CA GLN A 16 -1.74 -14.18 -14.72
C GLN A 16 -2.39 -13.95 -13.36
N GLY A 17 -2.34 -14.85 -12.38
CA GLY A 17 -2.98 -14.68 -11.06
C GLY A 17 -2.42 -13.51 -10.23
N ASP A 18 -1.10 -13.30 -10.25
CA ASP A 18 -0.41 -12.26 -9.46
C ASP A 18 -0.40 -10.88 -10.15
N LEU A 19 -0.68 -10.84 -11.46
CA LEU A 19 -0.74 -9.61 -12.26
C LEU A 19 -2.14 -9.32 -12.85
N ASN A 20 -3.11 -10.24 -12.70
CA ASN A 20 -4.46 -10.03 -13.19
C ASN A 20 -5.20 -8.97 -12.37
N PRO A 21 -6.05 -8.19 -13.06
CA PRO A 21 -6.97 -7.29 -12.40
C PRO A 21 -8.01 -8.10 -11.63
N ILE A 22 -8.48 -7.51 -10.53
CA ILE A 22 -9.82 -7.69 -10.00
C ILE A 22 -10.75 -8.05 -11.16
N SER A 23 -11.20 -9.30 -11.20
CA SER A 23 -12.09 -9.81 -12.23
C SER A 23 -13.29 -8.87 -12.37
N CYS A 24 -13.86 -8.81 -13.58
CA CYS A 24 -14.99 -7.94 -13.97
C CYS A 24 -16.32 -8.26 -13.24
N GLY A 25 -16.27 -8.91 -12.08
CA GLY A 25 -17.27 -8.78 -11.03
C GLY A 25 -16.59 -8.06 -9.86
N GLU A 26 -16.83 -6.75 -9.73
CA GLU A 26 -16.39 -6.04 -8.53
C GLU A 26 -17.05 -6.73 -7.33
N LYS A 27 -16.24 -7.40 -6.48
CA LYS A 27 -16.74 -8.05 -5.26
C LYS A 27 -17.62 -7.04 -4.52
N ALA A 28 -18.82 -7.43 -4.10
CA ALA A 28 -19.79 -6.54 -3.46
C ALA A 28 -19.17 -5.74 -2.29
N GLU A 29 -18.20 -6.33 -1.60
CA GLU A 29 -17.35 -5.70 -0.59
C GLU A 29 -16.60 -4.46 -1.09
N ASN A 30 -15.90 -4.54 -2.23
CA ASN A 30 -15.18 -3.41 -2.82
C ASN A 30 -16.12 -2.26 -3.17
N PHE A 31 -17.33 -2.59 -3.61
CA PHE A 31 -18.36 -1.61 -3.93
C PHE A 31 -18.84 -0.87 -2.67
N ILE A 32 -19.12 -1.60 -1.58
CA ILE A 32 -19.45 -1.03 -0.27
C ILE A 32 -18.31 -0.12 0.21
N PHE A 33 -17.06 -0.59 0.12
CA PHE A 33 -15.90 0.18 0.56
C PHE A 33 -15.74 1.48 -0.24
N ARG A 34 -16.00 1.45 -1.55
CA ARG A 34 -15.98 2.66 -2.39
C ARG A 34 -17.05 3.68 -1.98
N ILE A 35 -18.27 3.24 -1.65
CA ILE A 35 -19.34 4.12 -1.17
C ILE A 35 -18.91 4.77 0.15
N PHE A 36 -18.65 3.97 1.18
CA PHE A 36 -18.29 4.47 2.50
C PHE A 36 -16.98 5.27 2.50
N GLY A 37 -16.00 4.87 1.70
CA GLY A 37 -14.74 5.59 1.54
C GLY A 37 -14.85 6.92 0.81
N LYS A 38 -15.90 7.15 0.01
CA LYS A 38 -16.24 8.49 -0.51
C LYS A 38 -16.94 9.34 0.55
N VAL A 39 -17.80 8.73 1.37
CA VAL A 39 -18.56 9.41 2.42
C VAL A 39 -17.65 9.89 3.55
N PHE A 40 -16.90 8.97 4.15
CA PHE A 40 -16.03 9.24 5.32
C PHE A 40 -14.63 9.75 4.93
N ARG A 41 -14.54 10.61 3.91
CA ARG A 41 -13.24 11.20 3.53
C ARG A 41 -12.76 12.14 4.64
N THR A 42 -11.67 11.76 5.28
CA THR A 42 -10.94 12.50 6.34
C THR A 42 -10.56 13.96 6.02
N LYS A 43 -10.76 14.45 4.79
CA LYS A 43 -10.49 15.85 4.41
C LYS A 43 -11.45 16.85 5.09
N TYR A 44 -12.68 16.46 5.43
CA TYR A 44 -13.69 17.40 5.95
C TYR A 44 -13.55 17.70 7.45
N HIS A 45 -13.16 16.70 8.27
CA HIS A 45 -12.95 16.91 9.71
C HIS A 45 -11.75 17.79 10.06
N ARG A 46 -10.77 17.91 9.16
CA ARG A 46 -9.53 18.68 9.39
C ARG A 46 -9.71 20.19 9.50
N ARG A 47 -10.91 20.72 9.23
CA ARG A 47 -11.19 22.16 9.28
C ARG A 47 -11.69 22.65 10.65
N ILE A 48 -12.10 21.74 11.55
CA ILE A 48 -12.67 22.09 12.85
C ILE A 48 -11.55 22.19 13.89
N SER A 49 -11.53 23.27 14.67
CA SER A 49 -10.55 23.45 15.75
C SER A 49 -10.67 22.34 16.81
N VAL A 50 -9.55 21.95 17.42
CA VAL A 50 -9.52 20.93 18.48
C VAL A 50 -10.45 21.29 19.64
N LYS A 51 -10.52 22.58 20.02
CA LYS A 51 -11.43 23.06 21.08
C LYS A 51 -12.89 22.81 20.73
N THR A 52 -13.30 23.10 19.49
CA THR A 52 -14.66 22.85 19.03
C THR A 52 -14.98 21.36 19.00
N GLN A 53 -14.02 20.52 18.59
CA GLN A 53 -14.18 19.07 18.67
C GLN A 53 -14.41 18.63 20.13
N MET A 54 -13.59 19.11 21.07
CA MET A 54 -13.74 18.79 22.50
C MET A 54 -15.12 19.17 23.05
N THR A 55 -15.61 20.37 22.75
CA THR A 55 -16.96 20.81 23.19
C THR A 55 -18.05 19.89 22.63
N TYR A 56 -17.94 19.54 21.35
CA TYR A 56 -18.91 18.66 20.69
C TYR A 56 -18.92 17.25 21.29
N GLU A 57 -17.75 16.69 21.58
CA GLU A 57 -17.66 15.35 22.21
C GLU A 57 -18.17 15.36 23.65
N ILE A 58 -17.91 16.43 24.42
CA ILE A 58 -18.48 16.57 25.76
C ILE A 58 -20.01 16.56 25.68
N VAL A 59 -20.60 17.43 24.84
CA VAL A 59 -22.06 17.53 24.72
C VAL A 59 -22.66 16.20 24.26
N THR A 60 -22.07 15.58 23.25
CA THR A 60 -22.55 14.31 22.70
C THR A 60 -22.49 13.18 23.72
N ASN A 61 -21.38 13.07 24.47
CA ASN A 61 -21.24 12.04 25.50
C ASN A 61 -22.13 12.28 26.72
N ILE A 62 -22.39 13.54 27.09
CA ILE A 62 -23.37 13.87 28.13
C ILE A 62 -24.76 13.41 27.70
N ILE A 63 -25.18 13.71 26.46
CA ILE A 63 -26.48 13.26 25.94
C ILE A 63 -26.59 11.75 25.99
N ILE A 64 -25.59 11.01 25.50
CA ILE A 64 -25.59 9.54 25.51
C ILE A 64 -25.60 8.99 26.94
N ALA A 65 -24.83 9.58 27.85
CA ALA A 65 -24.80 9.17 29.25
C ALA A 65 -26.16 9.39 29.93
N LEU A 66 -26.84 10.51 29.65
CA LEU A 66 -28.18 10.78 30.16
C LEU A 66 -29.20 9.80 29.58
N GLN A 67 -29.12 9.49 28.28
CA GLN A 67 -29.97 8.48 27.64
C GLN A 67 -29.78 7.10 28.29
N LEU A 68 -28.54 6.66 28.49
CA LEU A 68 -28.26 5.38 29.14
C LEU A 68 -28.69 5.36 30.60
N ASN A 69 -28.50 6.47 31.32
CA ASN A 69 -28.99 6.61 32.68
C ASN A 69 -30.52 6.56 32.70
N SER A 70 -31.23 7.13 31.73
CA SER A 70 -32.70 7.09 31.71
C SER A 70 -33.26 5.67 31.70
N LEU A 71 -32.57 4.72 31.04
CA LEU A 71 -32.93 3.30 31.05
C LEU A 71 -32.79 2.64 32.44
N ALA A 72 -32.06 3.24 33.38
CA ALA A 72 -32.00 2.77 34.77
C ALA A 72 -33.13 3.33 35.65
N TRP A 73 -33.76 4.44 35.24
CA TRP A 73 -34.72 5.23 36.04
C TRP A 73 -36.16 4.87 35.66
N TYR A 74 -36.68 3.75 36.18
CA TYR A 74 -38.08 3.38 35.96
C TYR A 74 -39.05 4.25 36.76
N PRO A 75 -40.23 4.61 36.20
CA PRO A 75 -41.23 5.42 36.89
C PRO A 75 -41.82 4.69 38.11
N ASN A 76 -42.00 3.37 38.01
CA ASN A 76 -42.57 2.54 39.06
C ASN A 76 -41.47 1.60 39.62
N LEU A 77 -40.62 2.07 40.53
CA LEU A 77 -39.57 1.23 41.13
C LEU A 77 -39.99 0.51 42.41
N GLY A 78 -41.18 0.82 42.95
CA GLY A 78 -41.66 0.26 44.22
C GLY A 78 -40.85 0.68 45.45
N ILE A 79 -40.06 1.76 45.34
CA ILE A 79 -39.17 2.26 46.41
C ILE A 79 -39.88 3.40 47.17
N SER A 80 -39.73 3.43 48.50
CA SER A 80 -40.30 4.50 49.33
C SER A 80 -39.80 5.89 48.90
N ASN A 81 -40.68 6.89 48.92
CA ASN A 81 -40.41 8.28 48.52
C ASN A 81 -39.97 8.48 47.04
N TRP A 82 -40.01 7.45 46.18
CA TRP A 82 -39.62 7.59 44.77
C TRP A 82 -40.53 8.53 43.97
N SER A 83 -41.83 8.50 44.28
CA SER A 83 -42.83 9.37 43.66
C SER A 83 -42.60 10.86 43.96
N SER A 84 -42.01 11.19 45.12
CA SER A 84 -41.67 12.57 45.50
C SER A 84 -40.66 13.23 44.54
N TYR A 85 -39.89 12.43 43.81
CA TYR A 85 -38.88 12.90 42.86
C TYR A 85 -39.33 12.81 41.39
N LYS A 86 -40.66 12.73 41.14
CA LYS A 86 -41.28 12.62 39.81
C LYS A 86 -40.65 13.52 38.75
N THR A 87 -40.52 14.80 39.09
CA THR A 87 -40.02 15.84 38.19
C THR A 87 -38.57 15.58 37.75
N ILE A 88 -37.73 15.10 38.67
CA ILE A 88 -36.30 14.87 38.39
C ILE A 88 -36.15 13.73 37.38
N TRP A 89 -36.83 12.61 37.63
CA TRP A 89 -36.68 11.44 36.77
C TRP A 89 -37.40 11.60 35.43
N MET A 90 -38.51 12.36 35.37
CA MET A 90 -39.11 12.75 34.07
C MET A 90 -38.19 13.67 33.26
N THR A 91 -37.54 14.64 33.91
CA THR A 91 -36.61 15.54 33.21
C THR A 91 -35.43 14.75 32.63
N LEU A 92 -34.95 13.74 33.36
CA LEU A 92 -33.88 12.87 32.90
C LEU A 92 -34.35 11.93 31.77
N SER A 93 -35.59 11.43 31.81
CA SER A 93 -36.13 10.61 30.72
C SER A 93 -36.30 11.40 29.41
N TYR A 94 -36.56 12.71 29.48
CA TYR A 94 -36.58 13.60 28.30
C TYR A 94 -35.22 13.79 27.61
N SER A 95 -34.12 13.26 28.16
CA SER A 95 -32.86 13.17 27.40
C SER A 95 -32.96 12.26 26.17
N SER A 96 -33.96 11.39 26.14
CA SER A 96 -34.25 10.48 25.04
C SER A 96 -35.54 10.90 24.34
N TYR A 97 -35.51 11.07 23.02
CA TYR A 97 -36.63 11.66 22.28
C TYR A 97 -37.86 10.74 22.21
N ASP A 98 -37.68 9.44 22.41
CA ASP A 98 -38.78 8.46 22.52
C ASP A 98 -39.70 8.80 23.70
N ASN A 99 -39.14 9.15 24.87
CA ASN A 99 -39.89 9.59 26.05
C ASN A 99 -40.62 10.93 25.82
N ILE A 100 -40.00 11.85 25.06
CA ILE A 100 -40.65 13.10 24.65
C ILE A 100 -41.87 12.77 23.78
N CYS A 101 -41.70 11.90 22.78
CA CYS A 101 -42.79 11.50 21.91
C CYS A 101 -43.92 10.75 22.63
N ALA A 102 -43.59 9.95 23.63
CA ALA A 102 -44.56 9.28 24.49
C ALA A 102 -45.39 10.31 25.28
N SER A 103 -44.73 11.33 25.84
CA SER A 103 -45.41 12.37 26.64
C SER A 103 -46.33 13.27 25.81
N PHE A 104 -46.03 13.47 24.53
CA PHE A 104 -46.88 14.20 23.59
C PHE A 104 -47.88 13.30 22.83
N TYR A 105 -47.96 12.01 23.14
CA TYR A 105 -48.84 11.04 22.44
C TYR A 105 -48.60 10.94 20.92
N ILE A 106 -47.35 11.14 20.47
CA ILE A 106 -46.95 11.12 19.05
C ILE A 106 -46.03 9.95 18.70
N MET A 107 -46.19 8.80 19.37
CA MET A 107 -45.32 7.62 19.18
C MET A 107 -45.33 7.08 17.76
N ASN A 108 -46.48 7.04 17.08
CA ASN A 108 -46.57 6.59 15.68
C ASN A 108 -45.71 7.46 14.76
N PHE A 109 -45.77 8.79 14.95
CA PHE A 109 -44.95 9.72 14.16
C PHE A 109 -43.46 9.49 14.41
N CYS A 110 -43.09 9.20 15.66
CA CYS A 110 -41.72 8.91 16.05
C CYS A 110 -41.19 7.62 15.42
N PHE A 111 -42.02 6.57 15.38
CA PHE A 111 -41.73 5.33 14.67
C PHE A 111 -41.55 5.58 13.16
N TYR A 112 -42.52 6.23 12.51
CA TYR A 112 -42.40 6.56 11.09
C TYR A 112 -41.20 7.44 10.77
N GLY A 113 -40.89 8.42 11.63
CA GLY A 113 -39.70 9.27 11.49
C GLY A 113 -38.41 8.46 11.58
N THR A 114 -38.31 7.56 12.57
CA THR A 114 -37.14 6.68 12.75
C THR A 114 -36.97 5.73 11.57
N SER A 115 -38.03 5.03 11.17
CA SER A 115 -38.01 4.13 10.01
C SER A 115 -37.73 4.87 8.71
N SER A 116 -38.26 6.09 8.55
CA SER A 116 -38.00 6.94 7.39
C SER A 116 -36.54 7.39 7.32
N LEU A 117 -35.92 7.77 8.45
CA LEU A 117 -34.49 8.11 8.49
C LEU A 117 -33.60 6.90 8.14
N ILE A 118 -33.92 5.71 8.65
CA ILE A 118 -33.21 4.48 8.30
C ILE A 118 -33.40 4.15 6.81
N GLY A 119 -34.63 4.27 6.31
CA GLY A 119 -34.95 4.08 4.89
C GLY A 119 -34.24 5.10 3.99
N LEU A 120 -34.14 6.35 4.41
CA LEU A 120 -33.41 7.41 3.72
C LEU A 120 -31.92 7.05 3.59
N CYS A 121 -31.32 6.43 4.61
CA CYS A 121 -29.96 5.94 4.50
C CYS A 121 -29.81 4.86 3.43
N LEU A 122 -30.76 3.94 3.32
CA LEU A 122 -30.78 2.94 2.24
C LEU A 122 -30.93 3.59 0.87
N VAL A 123 -31.82 4.59 0.73
CA VAL A 123 -32.00 5.35 -0.50
C VAL A 123 -30.70 6.05 -0.91
N PHE A 124 -30.01 6.71 0.01
CA PHE A 124 -28.68 7.31 -0.26
C PHE A 124 -27.65 6.26 -0.67
N PHE A 125 -27.65 5.09 -0.02
CA PHE A 125 -26.75 3.99 -0.36
C PHE A 125 -26.98 3.50 -1.81
N VAL A 126 -28.23 3.25 -2.19
CA VAL A 126 -28.61 2.86 -3.57
C VAL A 126 -28.28 3.98 -4.56
N PHE A 127 -28.56 5.24 -4.21
CA PHE A 127 -28.26 6.41 -5.02
C PHE A 127 -26.76 6.56 -5.28
N PHE A 128 -25.91 6.43 -4.26
CA PHE A 128 -24.46 6.45 -4.43
C PHE A 128 -23.96 5.25 -5.22
N GLY A 129 -24.59 4.08 -5.05
CA GLY A 129 -24.32 2.92 -5.85
C GLY A 129 -24.60 3.16 -7.35
N PHE A 130 -25.71 3.82 -7.68
CA PHE A 130 -26.02 4.23 -9.04
C PHE A 130 -24.96 5.18 -9.59
N PHE A 131 -24.59 6.24 -8.86
CA PHE A 131 -23.55 7.17 -9.30
C PHE A 131 -22.19 6.49 -9.56
N LEU A 132 -21.80 5.55 -8.69
CA LEU A 132 -20.58 4.78 -8.87
C LEU A 132 -20.63 3.88 -10.10
N LYS A 133 -21.75 3.19 -10.34
CA LYS A 133 -21.91 2.30 -11.51
C LYS A 133 -21.78 3.05 -12.83
N PHE A 134 -22.18 4.32 -12.87
CA PHE A 134 -22.07 5.17 -14.06
C PHE A 134 -20.80 6.04 -14.09
N ASP A 135 -19.82 5.77 -13.23
CA ASP A 135 -18.58 6.55 -13.09
C ASP A 135 -18.83 8.06 -12.90
N LYS A 136 -20.00 8.44 -12.35
CA LYS A 136 -20.37 9.83 -12.10
C LYS A 136 -19.82 10.29 -10.75
N GLN A 137 -19.46 11.57 -10.67
CA GLN A 137 -19.07 12.18 -9.41
C GLN A 137 -20.30 12.41 -8.54
N ILE A 138 -20.20 12.01 -7.26
CA ILE A 138 -21.26 12.25 -6.28
C ILE A 138 -21.12 13.71 -5.80
N PRO A 139 -22.20 14.53 -5.87
CA PRO A 139 -22.15 15.89 -5.38
C PRO A 139 -21.79 15.95 -3.89
N ILE A 140 -20.89 16.86 -3.51
CA ILE A 140 -20.34 16.99 -2.16
C ILE A 140 -21.44 17.23 -1.12
N LEU A 141 -22.48 18.00 -1.46
CA LEU A 141 -23.60 18.29 -0.56
C LEU A 141 -24.32 17.01 -0.12
N PHE A 142 -24.56 16.07 -1.03
CA PHE A 142 -25.19 14.79 -0.67
C PHE A 142 -24.31 13.94 0.24
N ILE A 143 -23.00 13.94 0.01
CA ILE A 143 -22.05 13.26 0.90
C ILE A 143 -22.14 13.84 2.32
N MET A 144 -22.11 15.16 2.44
CA MET A 144 -22.20 15.84 3.75
C MET A 144 -23.53 15.56 4.46
N ILE A 145 -24.65 15.59 3.74
CA ILE A 145 -25.98 15.29 4.29
C ILE A 145 -26.02 13.84 4.79
N PHE A 146 -25.58 12.89 3.98
CA PHE A 146 -25.58 11.47 4.35
C PHE A 146 -24.67 11.18 5.55
N GLU A 147 -23.47 11.75 5.57
CA GLU A 147 -22.54 11.66 6.71
C GLU A 147 -23.20 12.18 8.00
N LYS A 148 -23.90 13.33 7.93
CA LYS A 148 -24.61 13.89 9.07
C LYS A 148 -25.81 13.04 9.51
N ILE A 149 -26.58 12.48 8.59
CA ILE A 149 -27.69 11.57 8.93
C ILE A 149 -27.14 10.33 9.65
N ILE A 150 -26.09 9.69 9.10
CA ILE A 150 -25.45 8.54 9.75
C ILE A 150 -24.92 8.93 11.13
N TRP A 151 -24.27 10.09 11.25
CA TRP A 151 -23.75 10.54 12.53
C TRP A 151 -24.87 10.75 13.57
N ILE A 152 -25.98 11.40 13.20
CA ILE A 152 -27.14 11.62 14.07
C ILE A 152 -27.74 10.27 14.48
N LEU A 153 -28.04 9.41 13.52
CA LEU A 153 -28.67 8.11 13.72
C LEU A 153 -27.77 7.15 14.53
N GLY A 154 -26.47 7.12 14.22
CA GLY A 154 -25.48 6.25 14.83
C GLY A 154 -24.96 6.74 16.18
N THR A 155 -25.09 8.03 16.51
CA THR A 155 -24.52 8.62 17.74
C THR A 155 -25.59 9.12 18.71
N ILE A 156 -26.34 10.16 18.34
CA ILE A 156 -27.30 10.85 19.23
C ILE A 156 -28.62 10.08 19.34
N CYS A 157 -29.16 9.66 18.20
CA CYS A 157 -30.48 9.05 18.13
C CYS A 157 -30.44 7.53 18.32
N PHE A 158 -29.25 6.93 18.46
CA PHE A 158 -29.09 5.49 18.39
C PHE A 158 -29.91 4.74 19.45
N ILE A 159 -29.80 5.11 20.73
CA ILE A 159 -30.53 4.47 21.83
C ILE A 159 -32.05 4.64 21.65
N PRO A 160 -32.59 5.87 21.54
CA PRO A 160 -34.03 6.04 21.32
C PRO A 160 -34.56 5.38 20.04
N SER A 161 -33.80 5.36 18.94
CA SER A 161 -34.20 4.65 17.73
C SER A 161 -34.31 3.14 17.95
N VAL A 162 -33.35 2.53 18.63
CA VAL A 162 -33.38 1.10 18.99
C VAL A 162 -34.55 0.81 19.94
N MET A 163 -34.77 1.68 20.93
CA MET A 163 -35.92 1.59 21.85
C MET A 163 -37.25 1.58 21.10
N ILE A 164 -37.50 2.57 20.23
CA ILE A 164 -38.74 2.65 19.46
C ILE A 164 -38.96 1.40 18.60
N LEU A 165 -37.91 0.91 17.92
CA LEU A 165 -38.01 -0.29 17.09
C LEU A 165 -38.34 -1.54 17.93
N LEU A 166 -37.68 -1.73 19.07
CA LEU A 166 -37.94 -2.87 19.95
C LEU A 166 -39.32 -2.78 20.63
N MET A 167 -39.78 -1.57 20.96
CA MET A 167 -41.11 -1.33 21.49
C MET A 167 -42.19 -1.70 20.46
N THR A 168 -42.05 -1.23 19.21
CA THR A 168 -42.94 -1.65 18.12
C THR A 168 -42.94 -3.17 17.96
N PHE A 169 -41.77 -3.82 18.05
CA PHE A 169 -41.68 -5.27 18.00
C PHE A 169 -42.45 -5.96 19.14
N LYS A 170 -42.26 -5.52 20.39
CA LYS A 170 -42.95 -6.08 21.57
C LYS A 170 -44.47 -5.92 21.45
N TYR A 171 -44.96 -4.70 21.17
CA TYR A 171 -46.39 -4.40 21.17
C TYR A 171 -47.12 -4.88 19.91
N SER A 172 -46.40 -5.18 18.82
CA SER A 172 -46.96 -5.91 17.68
C SER A 172 -47.13 -7.42 17.93
N ILE A 173 -46.56 -7.95 19.03
CA ILE A 173 -46.68 -9.36 19.44
C ILE A 173 -47.61 -9.50 20.65
N ILE A 174 -47.45 -8.62 21.65
CA ILE A 174 -48.15 -8.66 22.92
C ILE A 174 -49.28 -7.63 22.91
N THR A 175 -50.52 -8.11 22.87
CA THR A 175 -51.73 -7.28 23.03
C THR A 175 -51.93 -6.89 24.49
N SER A 176 -51.21 -5.86 24.93
CA SER A 176 -51.48 -5.14 26.19
C SER A 176 -52.18 -3.83 25.86
N LYS A 177 -52.88 -3.18 26.82
CA LYS A 177 -53.64 -1.93 26.56
C LYS A 177 -52.81 -0.64 26.69
N THR A 178 -51.71 -0.70 27.44
CA THR A 178 -50.89 0.45 27.78
C THR A 178 -49.41 0.12 27.64
N ILE A 179 -48.63 1.11 27.24
CA ILE A 179 -47.17 0.98 27.17
C ILE A 179 -46.58 1.16 28.58
N GLU A 180 -46.01 0.09 29.15
CA GLU A 180 -45.58 0.06 30.57
C GLU A 180 -44.23 0.78 30.80
N GLU A 181 -43.43 0.89 29.75
CA GLU A 181 -42.08 1.45 29.76
C GLU A 181 -42.05 2.97 29.89
N TYR A 182 -43.16 3.65 29.60
CA TYR A 182 -43.26 5.10 29.67
C TYR A 182 -44.14 5.54 30.83
N SER A 183 -43.82 6.69 31.43
CA SER A 183 -44.62 7.26 32.51
C SER A 183 -45.95 7.85 32.05
N ALA A 184 -46.10 8.08 30.74
CA ALA A 184 -47.36 8.52 30.14
C ALA A 184 -48.22 7.28 29.87
N GLU A 185 -49.52 7.34 30.18
CA GLU A 185 -50.51 6.30 29.86
C GLU A 185 -50.77 6.28 28.34
N VAL A 186 -49.77 5.87 27.57
CA VAL A 186 -49.85 5.79 26.10
C VAL A 186 -50.57 4.50 25.72
N ASN A 187 -51.60 4.63 24.87
CA ASN A 187 -52.30 3.49 24.31
C ASN A 187 -51.34 2.66 23.44
N SER A 188 -51.28 1.35 23.67
CA SER A 188 -50.48 0.40 22.89
C SER A 188 -50.88 0.34 21.40
N ASP A 189 -52.12 0.67 21.07
CA ASP A 189 -52.60 0.78 19.67
C ASP A 189 -51.76 1.76 18.83
N SER A 190 -51.01 2.65 19.48
CA SER A 190 -50.05 3.55 18.83
C SER A 190 -48.88 2.82 18.14
N LEU A 191 -48.48 1.65 18.65
CA LEU A 191 -47.35 0.87 18.14
C LEU A 191 -47.71 -0.56 17.71
N ASP A 192 -48.98 -0.95 17.83
CA ASP A 192 -49.47 -2.23 17.30
C ASP A 192 -49.73 -2.11 15.79
N TYR A 193 -48.77 -2.62 15.00
CA TYR A 193 -48.90 -2.76 13.55
C TYR A 193 -49.04 -4.22 13.13
N GLY A 194 -49.29 -5.13 14.08
CA GLY A 194 -49.33 -6.56 13.87
C GLY A 194 -48.10 -7.12 13.13
N PRO A 195 -48.26 -8.15 12.29
CA PRO A 195 -47.15 -8.78 11.58
C PRO A 195 -46.34 -7.83 10.68
N ALA A 196 -46.98 -6.79 10.13
CA ALA A 196 -46.30 -5.81 9.29
C ALA A 196 -45.27 -4.99 10.09
N GLY A 197 -45.58 -4.63 11.34
CA GLY A 197 -44.66 -3.97 12.26
C GLY A 197 -43.40 -4.78 12.51
N ILE A 198 -43.57 -6.08 12.74
CA ILE A 198 -42.46 -7.02 12.96
C ILE A 198 -41.52 -7.05 11.75
N ILE A 199 -42.08 -7.18 10.53
CA ILE A 199 -41.29 -7.20 9.30
C ILE A 199 -40.52 -5.88 9.12
N ILE A 200 -41.18 -4.73 9.33
CA ILE A 200 -40.54 -3.41 9.20
C ILE A 200 -39.38 -3.26 10.20
N VAL A 201 -39.56 -3.69 11.45
CA VAL A 201 -38.53 -3.62 12.48
C VAL A 201 -37.33 -4.50 12.10
N ILE A 202 -37.56 -5.74 11.65
CA ILE A 202 -36.49 -6.64 11.19
C ILE A 202 -35.73 -6.00 10.02
N CYS A 203 -36.43 -5.44 9.03
CA CYS A 203 -35.79 -4.72 7.94
C CYS A 203 -34.98 -3.52 8.42
N CYS A 204 -35.49 -2.74 9.38
CA CYS A 204 -34.77 -1.59 9.95
C CYS A 204 -33.47 -2.04 10.65
N PHE A 205 -33.49 -3.12 11.43
CA PHE A 205 -32.27 -3.66 12.06
C PHE A 205 -31.26 -4.19 11.03
N CYS A 206 -31.73 -4.89 9.99
CA CYS A 206 -30.88 -5.38 8.90
C CYS A 206 -30.19 -4.24 8.14
N ILE A 207 -30.77 -3.05 8.09
CA ILE A 207 -30.17 -1.85 7.47
C ILE A 207 -29.27 -1.12 8.47
N LEU A 208 -29.75 -0.90 9.70
CA LEU A 208 -29.08 -0.10 10.72
C LEU A 208 -27.76 -0.74 11.17
N ALA A 209 -27.73 -2.05 11.40
CA ALA A 209 -26.55 -2.72 11.94
C ALA A 209 -25.32 -2.62 11.00
N PRO A 210 -25.41 -2.96 9.69
CA PRO A 210 -24.28 -2.76 8.77
C PRO A 210 -23.86 -1.30 8.66
N ILE A 211 -24.80 -0.36 8.57
CA ILE A 211 -24.49 1.07 8.46
C ILE A 211 -23.64 1.53 9.64
N ILE A 212 -24.00 1.14 10.86
CA ILE A 212 -23.26 1.52 12.06
C ILE A 212 -21.89 0.87 12.07
N ILE A 213 -21.80 -0.45 11.83
CA ILE A 213 -20.52 -1.18 11.80
C ILE A 213 -19.56 -0.53 10.80
N PHE A 214 -20.01 -0.28 9.57
CA PHE A 214 -19.19 0.36 8.55
C PHE A 214 -18.86 1.81 8.94
N SER A 215 -19.82 2.60 9.44
CA SER A 215 -19.56 3.99 9.83
C SER A 215 -18.49 4.12 10.91
N GLU A 216 -18.48 3.23 11.90
CA GLU A 216 -17.54 3.25 13.02
C GLU A 216 -16.12 2.86 12.55
N ILE A 217 -16.01 1.83 11.71
CA ILE A 217 -14.72 1.41 11.14
C ILE A 217 -14.20 2.45 10.13
N PHE A 218 -15.08 3.05 9.31
CA PHE A 218 -14.67 4.07 8.35
C PHE A 218 -14.27 5.40 9.00
N SER A 219 -14.90 5.77 10.13
CA SER A 219 -14.54 6.96 10.91
C SER A 219 -13.25 6.80 11.71
N CYS A 220 -12.81 5.56 11.97
CA CYS A 220 -11.59 5.26 12.69
C CYS A 220 -10.34 5.75 11.93
N ASP A 221 -9.62 6.71 12.51
CA ASP A 221 -8.33 7.24 12.02
C ASP A 221 -7.16 6.66 12.85
N ILE A 222 -6.47 5.67 12.27
CA ILE A 222 -5.38 4.91 12.90
C ILE A 222 -4.01 5.61 12.77
N LYS A 223 -3.98 6.86 12.32
CA LYS A 223 -2.73 7.60 12.12
C LYS A 223 -2.33 8.28 13.42
N HIS A 224 -1.31 7.77 14.10
CA HIS A 224 -0.76 8.36 15.34
C HIS A 224 -0.46 9.86 15.21
N VAL A 225 0.09 10.28 14.07
CA VAL A 225 0.44 11.69 13.77
C VAL A 225 -0.79 12.63 13.78
N ASN A 226 -2.00 12.10 13.55
CA ASN A 226 -3.22 12.92 13.57
C ASN A 226 -3.79 13.12 14.98
N SER A 227 -3.22 12.50 16.02
CA SER A 227 -3.69 12.60 17.42
C SER A 227 -3.86 14.05 17.91
N ASN A 228 -2.99 14.96 17.46
CA ASN A 228 -3.04 16.39 17.80
C ASN A 228 -4.10 17.17 17.02
N ARG A 229 -4.60 16.64 15.90
CA ARG A 229 -5.57 17.32 15.00
C ARG A 229 -6.98 16.74 15.12
N ASN A 230 -7.08 15.46 15.47
CA ASN A 230 -8.33 14.74 15.62
C ASN A 230 -8.34 14.01 16.96
N ILE A 231 -9.17 14.47 17.89
CA ILE A 231 -9.27 13.86 19.23
C ILE A 231 -9.85 12.44 19.18
N LYS A 232 -10.60 12.11 18.13
CA LYS A 232 -11.17 10.77 17.86
C LYS A 232 -10.21 9.80 17.18
N ALA A 233 -8.98 10.21 16.88
CA ALA A 233 -7.98 9.29 16.33
C ALA A 233 -7.65 8.20 17.36
N ARG A 234 -7.69 6.94 16.92
CA ARG A 234 -7.66 5.76 17.80
C ARG A 234 -7.00 4.57 17.13
N ALA A 235 -6.51 3.63 17.93
CA ALA A 235 -5.78 2.46 17.44
C ALA A 235 -6.67 1.39 16.79
N CYS A 236 -7.93 1.27 17.24
CA CYS A 236 -8.88 0.23 16.84
C CYS A 236 -10.34 0.68 17.12
N ALA A 237 -11.29 0.22 16.32
CA ALA A 237 -12.73 0.49 16.45
C ALA A 237 -13.51 -0.57 17.25
N GLN A 238 -12.90 -1.72 17.54
CA GLN A 238 -13.57 -2.87 18.17
C GLN A 238 -14.27 -2.51 19.48
N LEU A 239 -13.64 -1.70 20.34
CA LEU A 239 -14.20 -1.36 21.65
C LEU A 239 -15.47 -0.50 21.53
N ASP A 240 -15.53 0.41 20.55
CA ASP A 240 -16.72 1.23 20.34
C ASP A 240 -17.88 0.43 19.73
N LEU A 241 -17.56 -0.59 18.90
CA LEU A 241 -18.56 -1.57 18.46
C LEU A 241 -19.11 -2.39 19.63
N GLU A 242 -18.26 -2.82 20.58
CA GLU A 242 -18.70 -3.50 21.80
C GLU A 242 -19.62 -2.60 22.65
N LYS A 243 -19.32 -1.29 22.76
CA LYS A 243 -20.19 -0.32 23.45
C LYS A 243 -21.56 -0.19 22.77
N LYS A 244 -21.61 -0.14 21.44
CA LYS A 244 -22.89 -0.10 20.70
C LYS A 244 -23.68 -1.39 20.89
N GLY A 245 -23.01 -2.54 20.92
CA GLY A 245 -23.61 -3.82 21.30
C GLY A 245 -24.22 -3.80 22.71
N PHE A 246 -23.50 -3.21 23.68
CA PHE A 246 -24.02 -2.99 25.03
C PHE A 246 -25.26 -2.10 25.03
N TYR A 247 -25.31 -1.02 24.27
CA TYR A 247 -26.50 -0.16 24.23
C TYR A 247 -27.73 -0.91 23.70
N VAL A 248 -27.56 -1.73 22.65
CA VAL A 248 -28.65 -2.58 22.13
C VAL A 248 -29.08 -3.60 23.17
N MET A 249 -28.13 -4.25 23.83
CA MET A 249 -28.43 -5.22 24.90
C MET A 249 -29.18 -4.57 26.07
N MET A 250 -28.80 -3.36 26.47
CA MET A 250 -29.50 -2.58 27.50
C MET A 250 -30.94 -2.29 27.10
N CYS A 251 -31.18 -1.89 25.85
CA CYS A 251 -32.53 -1.65 25.35
C CYS A 251 -33.37 -2.94 25.34
N ILE A 252 -32.78 -4.05 24.92
CA ILE A 252 -33.44 -5.37 24.94
C ILE A 252 -33.80 -5.74 26.38
N PHE A 253 -32.85 -5.68 27.30
CA PHE A 253 -33.07 -6.02 28.71
C PHE A 253 -34.12 -5.12 29.37
N TYR A 254 -34.12 -3.83 29.04
CA TYR A 254 -35.11 -2.87 29.52
C TYR A 254 -36.54 -3.29 29.11
N ILE A 255 -36.71 -3.71 27.85
CA ILE A 255 -38.01 -4.08 27.29
C ILE A 255 -38.45 -5.50 27.73
N THR A 256 -37.51 -6.42 27.90
CA THR A 256 -37.80 -7.82 28.25
C THR A 256 -38.00 -8.04 29.75
N PHE A 257 -37.16 -7.46 30.60
CA PHE A 257 -37.21 -7.72 32.05
C PHE A 257 -38.19 -6.80 32.79
N GLY A 258 -38.45 -5.61 32.25
CA GLY A 258 -39.52 -4.68 32.67
C GLY A 258 -39.67 -4.47 34.19
N TYR A 259 -40.87 -4.06 34.60
CA TYR A 259 -41.25 -3.87 36.01
C TYR A 259 -41.03 -5.09 36.93
N PRO A 260 -41.30 -6.35 36.54
CA PRO A 260 -41.20 -7.46 37.50
C PRO A 260 -39.77 -7.82 37.89
N ASN A 261 -38.76 -7.52 37.05
CA ASN A 261 -37.37 -7.96 37.26
C ASN A 261 -36.34 -6.83 37.08
N VAL A 262 -36.67 -5.58 37.45
CA VAL A 262 -35.76 -4.43 37.29
C VAL A 262 -34.41 -4.64 38.00
N ALA A 263 -34.37 -5.38 39.11
CA ALA A 263 -33.13 -5.72 39.81
C ALA A 263 -32.16 -6.54 38.96
N LEU A 264 -32.69 -7.52 38.22
CA LEU A 264 -31.88 -8.37 37.35
C LEU A 264 -31.27 -7.56 36.20
N LEU A 265 -32.07 -6.71 35.56
CA LEU A 265 -31.59 -5.75 34.56
C LEU A 265 -30.44 -4.91 35.10
N GLN A 266 -30.62 -4.30 36.28
CA GLN A 266 -29.60 -3.42 36.87
C GLN A 266 -28.30 -4.16 37.20
N ILE A 267 -28.38 -5.41 37.68
CA ILE A 267 -27.21 -6.25 37.95
C ILE A 267 -26.46 -6.58 36.65
N LEU A 268 -27.17 -7.06 35.62
CA LEU A 268 -26.56 -7.39 34.33
C LEU A 268 -25.92 -6.16 33.66
N ALA A 269 -26.64 -5.03 33.69
CA ALA A 269 -26.17 -3.74 33.21
C ALA A 269 -24.93 -3.26 33.96
N LEU A 270 -24.89 -3.43 35.29
CA LEU A 270 -23.77 -3.05 36.13
C LEU A 270 -22.53 -3.86 35.78
N ILE A 271 -22.66 -5.20 35.72
CA ILE A 271 -21.56 -6.10 35.40
C ILE A 271 -20.96 -5.72 34.04
N TYR A 272 -21.80 -5.51 33.03
CA TYR A 272 -21.31 -5.28 31.67
C TYR A 272 -20.76 -3.86 31.46
N SER A 273 -21.40 -2.83 32.03
CA SER A 273 -20.86 -1.45 32.01
C SER A 273 -19.55 -1.35 32.77
N PHE A 274 -19.42 -2.03 33.91
CA PHE A 274 -18.19 -2.05 34.70
C PHE A 274 -17.06 -2.78 33.96
N TYR A 275 -17.37 -3.88 33.27
CA TYR A 275 -16.44 -4.57 32.38
C TYR A 275 -15.94 -3.67 31.24
N LEU A 276 -16.83 -2.93 30.58
CA LEU A 276 -16.44 -1.98 29.53
C LEU A 276 -15.60 -0.83 30.08
N MET A 277 -15.94 -0.30 31.26
CA MET A 277 -15.14 0.72 31.95
C MET A 277 -13.71 0.22 32.24
N ILE A 278 -13.58 -1.01 32.76
CA ILE A 278 -12.26 -1.62 33.00
C ILE A 278 -11.49 -1.77 31.68
N LYS A 279 -12.14 -2.23 30.61
CA LYS A 279 -11.52 -2.34 29.28
C LYS A 279 -11.03 -0.99 28.76
N ASP A 280 -11.86 0.06 28.84
CA ASP A 280 -11.50 1.42 28.43
C ASP A 280 -10.25 1.91 29.18
N ILE A 281 -10.20 1.71 30.51
CA ILE A 281 -9.07 2.10 31.35
C ILE A 281 -7.81 1.30 31.00
N LEU A 282 -7.94 -0.01 30.73
CA LEU A 282 -6.78 -0.88 30.49
C LEU A 282 -6.16 -0.69 29.10
N TYR A 283 -6.99 -0.54 28.06
CA TYR A 283 -6.57 -0.46 26.67
C TYR A 283 -6.35 0.96 26.16
N LEU A 284 -7.06 1.96 26.71
CA LEU A 284 -6.97 3.38 26.29
C LEU A 284 -6.99 3.55 24.76
N PRO A 285 -8.07 3.16 24.07
CA PRO A 285 -8.11 3.01 22.61
C PRO A 285 -7.79 4.30 21.84
N TYR A 286 -8.10 5.47 22.40
CA TYR A 286 -7.88 6.76 21.76
C TYR A 286 -6.45 7.25 21.96
N TYR A 287 -5.87 7.93 20.98
CA TYR A 287 -4.53 8.50 21.16
C TYR A 287 -4.52 9.67 22.14
N ASN A 288 -5.63 10.42 22.20
CA ASN A 288 -5.78 11.55 23.10
C ASN A 288 -6.27 11.10 24.49
N ILE A 289 -5.61 11.57 25.54
CA ILE A 289 -5.97 11.26 26.94
C ILE A 289 -7.37 11.80 27.29
N PHE A 290 -7.72 12.97 26.76
CA PHE A 290 -9.03 13.61 27.01
C PHE A 290 -10.18 12.73 26.53
N GLU A 291 -10.08 12.18 25.32
CA GLU A 291 -11.13 11.33 24.75
C GLU A 291 -11.29 10.03 25.56
N ASN A 292 -10.18 9.39 25.91
CA ASN A 292 -10.21 8.22 26.80
C ASN A 292 -10.89 8.54 28.15
N CYS A 293 -10.64 9.73 28.70
CA CYS A 293 -11.30 10.17 29.93
C CYS A 293 -12.80 10.29 29.75
N ILE A 294 -13.28 10.99 28.71
CA ILE A 294 -14.72 11.17 28.47
C ILE A 294 -15.41 9.81 28.29
N GLU A 295 -14.85 8.95 27.45
CA GLU A 295 -15.43 7.65 27.13
C GLU A 295 -15.49 6.73 28.35
N SER A 296 -14.42 6.67 29.15
CA SER A 296 -14.40 5.89 30.39
C SER A 296 -15.34 6.47 31.44
N CYS A 297 -15.40 7.81 31.55
CA CYS A 297 -16.28 8.51 32.47
C CYS A 297 -17.75 8.20 32.18
N LYS A 298 -18.16 8.18 30.90
CA LYS A 298 -19.52 7.79 30.49
C LYS A 298 -19.90 6.42 31.06
N MET A 299 -19.07 5.39 30.88
CA MET A 299 -19.35 4.04 31.40
C MET A 299 -19.32 4.00 32.93
N ALA A 300 -18.37 4.69 33.55
CA ALA A 300 -18.25 4.77 35.01
C ALA A 300 -19.49 5.42 35.66
N MET A 301 -20.01 6.49 35.06
CA MET A 301 -21.20 7.17 35.56
C MET A 301 -22.43 6.26 35.52
N ILE A 302 -22.56 5.45 34.47
CA ILE A 302 -23.66 4.47 34.34
C ILE A 302 -23.50 3.35 35.37
N SER A 303 -22.30 2.77 35.48
CA SER A 303 -22.03 1.73 36.49
C SER A 303 -22.30 2.24 37.91
N LEU A 304 -21.87 3.45 38.25
CA LEU A 304 -22.14 4.04 39.54
C LEU A 304 -23.63 4.28 39.76
N SER A 305 -24.34 4.81 38.75
CA SER A 305 -25.79 5.03 38.85
C SER A 305 -26.50 3.72 39.16
N LEU A 306 -26.20 2.65 38.42
CA LEU A 306 -26.77 1.32 38.63
C LEU A 306 -26.44 0.75 40.01
N LEU A 307 -25.22 0.95 40.50
CA LEU A 307 -24.83 0.55 41.86
C LEU A 307 -25.63 1.30 42.93
N ILE A 308 -25.80 2.62 42.76
CA ILE A 308 -26.61 3.45 43.66
C ILE A 308 -28.07 2.99 43.64
N PHE A 309 -28.63 2.63 42.48
CA PHE A 309 -29.99 2.08 42.39
C PHE A 309 -30.15 0.77 43.16
N LEU A 310 -29.19 -0.14 43.02
CA LEU A 310 -29.20 -1.40 43.78
C LEU A 310 -29.12 -1.15 45.28
N PHE A 311 -28.23 -0.24 45.71
CA PHE A 311 -28.09 0.14 47.12
C PHE A 311 -29.34 0.83 47.68
N GLY A 312 -29.92 1.77 46.93
CA GLY A 312 -31.13 2.47 47.34
C GLY A 312 -32.36 1.57 47.38
N ARG A 313 -32.41 0.51 46.55
CA ARG A 313 -33.44 -0.54 46.67
C ARG A 313 -33.25 -1.39 47.92
N LEU A 314 -32.00 -1.75 48.28
CA LEU A 314 -31.72 -2.48 49.52
C LEU A 314 -32.11 -1.69 50.77
N LEU A 315 -31.99 -0.37 50.73
CA LEU A 315 -32.39 0.53 51.82
C LEU A 315 -33.83 1.03 51.73
N ASP A 316 -34.55 0.66 50.67
CA ASP A 316 -35.90 1.14 50.34
C ASP A 316 -36.07 2.66 50.52
N ASN A 317 -35.20 3.48 49.91
CA ASN A 317 -35.28 4.94 50.04
C ASN A 317 -34.83 5.69 48.78
N GLY A 318 -35.78 6.34 48.10
CA GLY A 318 -35.54 7.12 46.88
C GLY A 318 -34.70 8.39 47.08
N THR A 319 -34.72 8.98 48.28
CA THR A 319 -33.92 10.18 48.61
C THR A 319 -32.42 9.88 48.54
N ILE A 320 -32.03 8.68 49.00
CA ILE A 320 -30.62 8.23 48.95
C ILE A 320 -30.17 8.12 47.50
N ILE A 321 -31.00 7.55 46.63
CA ILE A 321 -30.69 7.37 45.20
C ILE A 321 -30.40 8.71 44.53
N VAL A 322 -31.29 9.69 44.71
CA VAL A 322 -31.15 11.01 44.07
C VAL A 322 -29.93 11.75 44.62
N ASN A 323 -29.77 11.83 45.94
CA ASN A 323 -28.65 12.53 46.55
C ASN A 323 -27.31 11.92 46.15
N PHE A 324 -27.19 10.59 46.20
CA PHE A 324 -25.95 9.91 45.83
C PHE A 324 -25.63 10.10 44.34
N ASN A 325 -26.62 10.08 43.46
CA ASN A 325 -26.39 10.36 42.04
C ASN A 325 -25.94 11.81 41.79
N ILE A 326 -26.38 12.79 42.58
CA ILE A 326 -25.91 14.17 42.41
C ILE A 326 -24.48 14.34 42.94
N PHE A 327 -24.17 13.80 44.13
CA PHE A 327 -22.90 14.05 44.81
C PHE A 327 -21.76 13.11 44.42
N LEU A 328 -22.03 11.83 44.10
CA LEU A 328 -20.97 10.86 43.80
C LEU A 328 -20.50 10.89 42.34
N GLN A 329 -21.29 11.43 41.42
CA GLN A 329 -20.92 11.51 40.00
C GLN A 329 -19.69 12.41 39.76
N PRO A 330 -19.61 13.65 40.30
CA PRO A 330 -18.41 14.48 40.17
C PRO A 330 -17.14 13.82 40.76
N LEU A 331 -17.28 13.13 41.89
CA LEU A 331 -16.18 12.39 42.51
C LEU A 331 -15.68 11.28 41.59
N THR A 332 -16.59 10.55 40.96
CA THR A 332 -16.27 9.46 40.03
C THR A 332 -15.52 9.96 38.80
N LEU A 333 -15.95 11.08 38.23
CA LEU A 333 -15.23 11.73 37.12
C LEU A 333 -13.76 12.04 37.48
N TYR A 334 -13.54 12.60 38.68
CA TYR A 334 -12.20 12.90 39.17
C TYR A 334 -11.35 11.64 39.39
N LEU A 335 -11.94 10.58 39.96
CA LEU A 335 -11.26 9.30 40.19
C LEU A 335 -10.86 8.64 38.87
N VAL A 336 -11.78 8.56 37.90
CA VAL A 336 -11.51 7.98 36.57
C VAL A 336 -10.40 8.75 35.86
N TYR A 337 -10.43 10.09 35.89
CA TYR A 337 -9.36 10.92 35.34
C TYR A 337 -7.99 10.59 35.98
N ARG A 338 -7.94 10.49 37.32
CA ARG A 338 -6.71 10.13 38.05
C ARG A 338 -6.20 8.74 37.66
N VAL A 339 -7.09 7.76 37.55
CA VAL A 339 -6.75 6.38 37.17
C VAL A 339 -6.19 6.32 35.74
N ILE A 340 -6.86 6.96 34.79
CA ILE A 340 -6.41 7.00 33.38
C ILE A 340 -5.05 7.70 33.27
N LYS A 341 -4.89 8.85 33.92
CA LYS A 341 -3.61 9.57 33.92
C LYS A 341 -2.48 8.71 34.49
N ARG A 342 -2.74 8.01 35.61
CA ARG A 342 -1.75 7.10 36.22
C ARG A 342 -1.43 5.92 35.31
N ARG A 343 -2.44 5.32 34.66
CA ARG A 343 -2.27 4.20 33.73
C ARG A 343 -1.46 4.60 32.50
N TYR A 344 -1.73 5.78 31.95
CA TYR A 344 -0.99 6.33 30.80
C TYR A 344 0.50 6.54 31.14
N LEU A 345 0.79 7.17 32.28
CA LEU A 345 2.17 7.36 32.75
C LEU A 345 2.89 6.02 32.99
N LYS A 346 2.21 5.06 33.67
CA LYS A 346 2.76 3.72 33.89
C LYS A 346 3.03 2.98 32.58
N ALA A 347 2.18 3.15 31.56
CA ALA A 347 2.41 2.54 30.25
C ALA A 347 3.67 3.09 29.60
N LYS A 348 3.88 4.41 29.70
CA LYS A 348 5.03 5.11 29.13
C LYS A 348 6.35 4.71 29.80
N GLU A 349 6.34 4.50 31.11
CA GLU A 349 7.53 4.17 31.91
C GLU A 349 7.82 2.67 32.01
N SER A 350 6.92 1.81 31.52
CA SER A 350 7.07 0.35 31.66
C SER A 350 8.20 -0.19 30.79
N THR A 351 9.15 -0.88 31.42
CA THR A 351 10.24 -1.62 30.75
C THR A 351 9.88 -3.05 30.38
N GLU A 352 8.70 -3.53 30.82
CA GLU A 352 8.25 -4.90 30.54
C GLU A 352 8.00 -5.11 29.04
N THR A 353 8.25 -6.32 28.54
CA THR A 353 7.89 -6.67 27.16
C THR A 353 6.36 -6.68 26.99
N PRO A 354 5.81 -6.04 25.94
CA PRO A 354 4.38 -6.11 25.66
C PRO A 354 3.97 -7.54 25.33
N LYS A 355 2.87 -7.99 25.92
CA LYS A 355 2.31 -9.34 25.73
C LYS A 355 1.44 -9.42 24.48
N ASN A 356 0.80 -8.30 24.12
CA ASN A 356 -0.08 -8.21 22.98
C ASN A 356 0.16 -6.89 22.21
N GLN A 357 -0.49 -6.77 21.06
CA GLN A 357 -0.37 -5.60 20.18
C GLN A 357 -0.91 -4.31 20.79
N TYR A 358 -1.95 -4.40 21.62
CA TYR A 358 -2.54 -3.23 22.27
C TYR A 358 -1.61 -2.66 23.33
N GLU A 359 -0.93 -3.52 24.09
CA GLU A 359 0.11 -3.13 25.04
C GLU A 359 1.33 -2.57 24.30
N PHE A 360 1.72 -3.15 23.16
CA PHE A 360 2.78 -2.61 22.32
C PHE A 360 2.44 -1.18 21.88
N GLU A 361 1.27 -0.99 21.28
CA GLU A 361 0.82 0.31 20.79
C GLU A 361 0.75 1.30 21.95
N LEU A 362 0.12 0.96 23.07
CA LEU A 362 -0.04 1.86 24.20
C LEU A 362 1.31 2.28 24.82
N LYS A 363 2.26 1.35 24.95
CA LYS A 363 3.61 1.65 25.48
C LYS A 363 4.38 2.60 24.54
N PHE A 364 4.37 2.32 23.24
CA PHE A 364 5.17 3.05 22.26
C PHE A 364 4.44 4.19 21.53
N ARG A 365 3.16 4.43 21.85
CA ARG A 365 2.29 5.44 21.24
C ARG A 365 2.94 6.80 21.06
N HIS A 366 3.64 7.27 22.10
CA HIS A 366 4.28 8.58 22.09
C HIS A 366 5.41 8.67 21.04
N LEU A 367 6.22 7.61 20.91
CA LEU A 367 7.30 7.52 19.91
C LEU A 367 6.76 7.35 18.48
N LEU A 368 5.60 6.69 18.34
CA LEU A 368 4.93 6.49 17.05
C LEU A 368 4.33 7.77 16.47
N SER A 369 4.07 8.79 17.30
CA SER A 369 3.50 10.07 16.83
C SER A 369 4.56 11.11 16.50
N ASN A 370 5.60 11.24 17.34
CA ASN A 370 6.67 12.23 17.19
C ASN A 370 7.93 11.64 17.84
N SER A 371 8.84 11.09 17.02
CA SER A 371 10.13 10.58 17.49
C SER A 371 11.29 11.35 16.89
N ASN A 372 12.30 11.61 17.73
CA ASN A 372 13.61 12.10 17.31
C ASN A 372 14.38 11.00 16.56
N LEU A 373 15.47 11.33 15.86
CA LEU A 373 16.24 10.36 15.05
C LEU A 373 16.71 9.14 15.85
N GLU A 374 17.20 9.33 17.08
CA GLU A 374 17.63 8.24 17.96
C GLU A 374 16.45 7.35 18.37
N GLU A 375 15.32 7.95 18.75
CA GLU A 375 14.10 7.24 19.10
C GLU A 375 13.52 6.47 17.92
N GLN A 376 13.64 7.00 16.69
CA GLN A 376 13.21 6.30 15.48
C GLN A 376 13.98 4.99 15.32
N SER A 377 15.31 5.00 15.51
CA SER A 377 16.12 3.78 15.45
C SER A 377 15.70 2.73 16.48
N HIS A 378 15.35 3.18 17.69
CA HIS A 378 14.82 2.31 18.74
C HIS A 378 13.47 1.69 18.36
N VAL A 379 12.53 2.51 17.86
CA VAL A 379 11.21 2.03 17.39
C VAL A 379 11.35 1.05 16.22
N LEU A 380 12.29 1.28 15.29
CA LEU A 380 12.58 0.36 14.20
C LEU A 380 13.05 -1.00 14.71
N ASN A 381 13.95 -1.01 15.70
CA ASN A 381 14.42 -2.25 16.32
C ASN A 381 13.29 -2.98 17.05
N LEU A 382 12.36 -2.25 17.68
CA LEU A 382 11.17 -2.83 18.30
C LEU A 382 10.27 -3.48 17.25
N PHE A 383 9.92 -2.79 16.16
CA PHE A 383 9.12 -3.38 15.08
C PHE A 383 9.76 -4.67 14.54
N LYS A 384 11.09 -4.69 14.33
CA LYS A 384 11.80 -5.91 13.93
C LYS A 384 11.63 -7.03 14.96
N LYS A 385 11.94 -6.77 16.23
CA LYS A 385 11.87 -7.76 17.31
C LYS A 385 10.47 -8.35 17.45
N PHE A 386 9.42 -7.52 17.40
CA PHE A 386 8.04 -7.99 17.56
C PHE A 386 7.47 -8.61 16.27
N SER A 387 7.93 -8.18 15.09
CA SER A 387 7.52 -8.80 13.82
C SER A 387 7.95 -10.25 13.65
N GLU A 388 8.94 -10.72 14.42
CA GLU A 388 9.38 -12.12 14.44
C GLU A 388 8.45 -13.01 15.29
N LEU A 389 7.61 -12.43 16.15
CA LEU A 389 6.70 -13.18 17.01
C LEU A 389 5.41 -13.52 16.25
N SER A 390 5.04 -14.81 16.28
CA SER A 390 3.90 -15.36 15.53
C SER A 390 2.56 -14.67 15.83
N TYR A 391 2.36 -14.19 17.07
CA TYR A 391 1.14 -13.46 17.46
C TYR A 391 0.99 -12.12 16.72
N PHE A 392 2.08 -11.37 16.54
CA PHE A 392 2.06 -10.08 15.85
C PHE A 392 1.97 -10.24 14.34
N GLN A 393 2.56 -11.30 13.79
CA GLN A 393 2.47 -11.61 12.36
C GLN A 393 1.03 -11.84 11.91
N LYS A 394 0.15 -12.36 12.77
CA LYS A 394 -1.25 -12.62 12.38
C LYS A 394 -2.14 -11.37 12.35
N ASN A 395 -1.67 -10.19 12.76
CA ASN A 395 -2.53 -9.02 12.85
C ASN A 395 -2.24 -7.97 11.77
N LYS A 396 -3.25 -7.66 10.94
CA LYS A 396 -3.19 -6.60 9.92
C LYS A 396 -2.94 -5.21 10.51
N LEU A 397 -3.51 -4.88 11.67
CA LEU A 397 -3.37 -3.57 12.30
C LEU A 397 -1.92 -3.25 12.67
N PHE A 398 -1.14 -4.24 13.10
CA PHE A 398 0.27 -4.04 13.42
C PHE A 398 1.09 -3.58 12.21
N ALA A 399 0.90 -4.24 11.07
CA ALA A 399 1.54 -3.85 9.81
C ALA A 399 1.03 -2.48 9.29
N ILE A 400 -0.24 -2.14 9.54
CA ILE A 400 -0.80 -0.81 9.26
C ILE A 400 -0.13 0.27 10.14
N TRP A 401 0.13 -0.01 11.42
CA TRP A 401 0.87 0.90 12.29
C TRP A 401 2.32 1.07 11.84
N GLU A 402 2.98 -0.03 11.46
CA GLU A 402 4.33 0.00 10.88
C GLU A 402 4.35 0.87 9.62
N PHE A 403 3.41 0.67 8.68
CA PHE A 403 3.25 1.50 7.49
C PHE A 403 3.10 2.99 7.83
N ASN A 404 2.18 3.33 8.73
CA ASN A 404 1.91 4.73 9.11
C ASN A 404 3.15 5.38 9.73
N PHE A 405 3.93 4.63 10.50
CA PHE A 405 5.18 5.11 11.09
C PHE A 405 6.23 5.43 10.02
N TYR A 406 6.51 4.50 9.10
CA TYR A 406 7.46 4.76 8.00
C TYR A 406 7.00 5.91 7.10
N PHE A 407 5.69 5.97 6.82
CA PHE A 407 5.13 6.95 5.90
C PHE A 407 5.11 8.37 6.48
N TYR A 408 4.58 8.57 7.70
CA TYR A 408 4.37 9.90 8.26
C TYR A 408 5.51 10.40 9.13
N VAL A 409 6.21 9.51 9.85
CA VAL A 409 7.27 9.89 10.80
C VAL A 409 8.64 9.83 10.13
N ILE A 410 9.03 8.68 9.58
CA ILE A 410 10.33 8.51 8.90
C ILE A 410 10.34 9.24 7.54
N LYS A 411 9.17 9.34 6.89
CA LYS A 411 8.99 9.92 5.55
C LYS A 411 9.69 9.12 4.44
N ASP A 412 9.85 7.81 4.64
CA ASP A 412 10.28 6.88 3.59
C ASP A 412 9.07 6.15 3.02
N GLU A 413 8.49 6.70 1.97
CA GLU A 413 7.33 6.12 1.30
C GLU A 413 7.63 4.77 0.63
N ARG A 414 8.84 4.55 0.10
CA ARG A 414 9.17 3.29 -0.58
C ARG A 414 9.20 2.15 0.43
N LEU A 415 9.90 2.37 1.55
CA LEU A 415 9.98 1.37 2.61
C LEU A 415 8.61 1.15 3.25
N ALA A 416 7.81 2.20 3.44
CA ALA A 416 6.44 2.06 3.92
C ALA A 416 5.65 1.10 3.02
N ARG A 417 5.67 1.28 1.70
CA ARG A 417 4.98 0.38 0.74
C ARG A 417 5.46 -1.07 0.85
N VAL A 418 6.77 -1.28 1.04
CA VAL A 418 7.35 -2.62 1.24
C VAL A 418 6.90 -3.25 2.57
N LYS A 419 6.69 -2.46 3.63
CA LYS A 419 6.10 -2.99 4.87
C LYS A 419 4.61 -3.29 4.69
N LEU A 420 3.90 -2.48 3.91
CA LEU A 420 2.48 -2.67 3.60
C LEU A 420 2.21 -3.98 2.86
N SER A 421 3.08 -4.39 1.94
CA SER A 421 2.94 -5.66 1.20
C SER A 421 2.97 -6.89 2.10
N LYS A 422 3.42 -6.77 3.35
CA LYS A 422 3.37 -7.88 4.33
C LYS A 422 1.94 -8.18 4.79
N ILE A 423 1.00 -7.25 4.64
CA ILE A 423 -0.39 -7.37 5.16
C ILE A 423 -1.15 -8.54 4.52
N GLN A 424 -0.87 -8.87 3.25
CA GLN A 424 -1.58 -9.95 2.55
C GLN A 424 -1.48 -11.31 3.24
N LYS A 425 -0.40 -11.54 3.99
CA LYS A 425 -0.16 -12.82 4.70
C LYS A 425 -1.06 -13.00 5.92
N ASN A 426 -1.68 -11.92 6.37
CA ASN A 426 -2.38 -11.88 7.64
C ASN A 426 -3.86 -12.23 7.40
N PRO A 427 -4.50 -12.99 8.31
CA PRO A 427 -5.91 -13.31 8.21
C PRO A 427 -6.78 -12.05 8.01
N SER A 428 -7.79 -12.17 7.17
CA SER A 428 -8.75 -11.10 6.91
C SER A 428 -9.54 -10.78 8.17
N SER A 429 -9.71 -9.48 8.41
CA SER A 429 -10.56 -8.96 9.46
C SER A 429 -11.21 -7.71 8.92
N LEU A 430 -12.51 -7.55 9.12
CA LEU A 430 -13.27 -6.43 8.51
C LEU A 430 -12.61 -5.08 8.75
N GLU A 431 -12.12 -4.83 9.97
CA GLU A 431 -11.38 -3.60 10.30
C GLU A 431 -10.04 -3.51 9.56
N GLY A 432 -9.22 -4.58 9.60
CA GLY A 432 -7.94 -4.61 8.89
C GLY A 432 -8.10 -4.39 7.40
N ASP A 433 -9.08 -5.05 6.77
CA ASP A 433 -9.35 -5.00 5.32
C ASP A 433 -9.83 -3.62 4.88
N ILE A 434 -10.71 -2.98 5.67
CA ILE A 434 -11.16 -1.60 5.39
C ILE A 434 -9.99 -0.62 5.51
N GLN A 435 -9.12 -0.79 6.50
CA GLN A 435 -8.00 0.14 6.74
C GLN A 435 -6.89 -0.05 5.69
N GLU A 436 -6.61 -1.29 5.31
CA GLU A 436 -5.79 -1.66 4.15
C GLU A 436 -6.34 -1.01 2.87
N TRP A 437 -7.64 -1.17 2.60
CA TRP A 437 -8.30 -0.55 1.46
C TRP A 437 -8.19 0.98 1.47
N LYS A 438 -8.39 1.62 2.63
CA LYS A 438 -8.25 3.09 2.77
C LYS A 438 -6.83 3.54 2.39
N ILE A 439 -5.81 2.80 2.81
CA ILE A 439 -4.41 3.10 2.50
C ILE A 439 -4.16 2.92 1.00
N PHE A 440 -4.57 1.81 0.40
CA PHE A 440 -4.38 1.57 -1.04
C PHE A 440 -5.15 2.57 -1.92
N ASN A 441 -6.39 2.89 -1.55
CA ASN A 441 -7.17 3.91 -2.24
C ASN A 441 -6.51 5.30 -2.13
N TRP A 442 -5.91 5.60 -0.98
CA TRP A 442 -5.16 6.84 -0.77
C TRP A 442 -3.88 6.89 -1.62
N LEU A 443 -3.09 5.81 -1.62
CA LEU A 443 -1.86 5.68 -2.43
C LEU A 443 -2.13 5.73 -3.94
N SER A 444 -3.28 5.19 -4.39
CA SER A 444 -3.66 5.19 -5.80
C SER A 444 -4.30 6.50 -6.27
N THR A 445 -4.91 7.27 -5.37
CA THR A 445 -5.50 8.59 -5.67
C THR A 445 -4.44 9.70 -5.63
N ASN A 446 -3.53 9.67 -4.65
CA ASN A 446 -2.44 10.64 -4.55
C ASN A 446 -1.25 10.20 -5.42
N ARG A 447 -1.44 10.20 -6.75
CA ARG A 447 -0.50 9.75 -7.78
C ARG A 447 0.76 10.62 -7.96
N SER A 448 1.25 11.29 -6.92
CA SER A 448 2.60 11.84 -6.97
C SER A 448 3.59 10.68 -6.81
N PHE A 449 3.68 9.81 -7.82
CA PHE A 449 4.75 8.82 -7.89
C PHE A 449 6.04 9.58 -8.21
N VAL A 450 6.64 10.16 -7.17
CA VAL A 450 7.94 10.84 -7.25
C VAL A 450 9.04 9.84 -7.62
N PHE A 451 8.80 8.54 -7.40
CA PHE A 451 9.82 7.52 -7.53
C PHE A 451 9.79 6.82 -8.90
N PRO A 452 10.92 6.81 -9.65
CA PRO A 452 11.00 6.21 -10.99
C PRO A 452 10.74 4.70 -11.05
N ASP A 453 11.15 3.96 -10.02
CA ASP A 453 10.96 2.51 -9.90
C ASP A 453 9.48 2.14 -9.79
N ILE A 454 8.72 2.83 -8.93
CA ILE A 454 7.28 2.60 -8.79
C ILE A 454 6.54 2.99 -10.07
N ASN A 455 6.93 4.10 -10.71
CA ASN A 455 6.39 4.48 -12.02
C ASN A 455 6.64 3.42 -13.09
N TYR A 456 7.83 2.84 -13.09
CA TYR A 456 8.20 1.77 -14.02
C TYR A 456 7.39 0.50 -13.76
N LEU A 457 7.17 0.11 -12.50
CA LEU A 457 6.29 -1.03 -12.18
C LEU A 457 4.84 -0.78 -12.59
N ALA A 458 4.32 0.42 -12.35
CA ALA A 458 2.98 0.80 -12.77
C ALA A 458 2.83 0.76 -14.29
N TYR A 459 3.84 1.25 -15.01
CA TYR A 459 3.97 1.13 -16.46
C TYR A 459 3.93 -0.33 -16.92
N LEU A 460 4.80 -1.19 -16.36
CA LEU A 460 4.87 -2.61 -16.72
C LEU A 460 3.54 -3.32 -16.49
N ARG A 461 2.87 -3.02 -15.37
CA ARG A 461 1.54 -3.58 -15.08
C ARG A 461 0.49 -3.13 -16.10
N GLU A 462 0.43 -1.83 -16.41
CA GLU A 462 -0.50 -1.32 -17.42
C GLU A 462 -0.20 -1.92 -18.81
N LEU A 463 1.08 -2.05 -19.17
CA LEU A 463 1.52 -2.62 -20.44
C LEU A 463 1.17 -4.11 -20.56
N ASN A 464 1.50 -4.93 -19.56
CA ASN A 464 1.20 -6.35 -19.55
C ASN A 464 -0.32 -6.60 -19.65
N ARG A 465 -1.13 -5.76 -19.00
CA ARG A 465 -2.59 -5.81 -19.13
C ARG A 465 -3.04 -5.58 -20.58
N ILE A 466 -2.43 -4.63 -21.29
CA ILE A 466 -2.77 -4.38 -22.70
C ILE A 466 -2.27 -5.52 -23.58
N LYS A 467 -1.05 -6.03 -23.37
CA LYS A 467 -0.51 -7.18 -24.10
C LYS A 467 -1.43 -8.40 -23.98
N ALA A 468 -1.92 -8.70 -22.78
CA ALA A 468 -2.89 -9.78 -22.56
C ALA A 468 -4.22 -9.56 -23.29
N MET A 469 -4.72 -8.31 -23.34
CA MET A 469 -5.91 -7.98 -24.13
C MET A 469 -5.67 -8.11 -25.64
N ASP A 470 -4.47 -7.75 -26.10
CA ASP A 470 -4.03 -7.88 -27.50
C ASP A 470 -3.95 -9.36 -27.90
N GLU A 471 -3.39 -10.20 -27.03
CA GLU A 471 -3.37 -11.65 -27.18
C GLU A 471 -4.79 -12.26 -27.19
N GLU A 472 -5.67 -11.84 -26.27
CA GLU A 472 -7.08 -12.27 -26.30
C GLU A 472 -7.77 -11.87 -27.61
N LEU A 473 -7.48 -10.67 -28.14
CA LEU A 473 -7.98 -10.24 -29.43
C LEU A 473 -7.52 -11.17 -30.56
N CYS A 474 -6.24 -11.58 -30.57
CA CYS A 474 -5.72 -12.54 -31.54
C CYS A 474 -6.51 -13.86 -31.50
N TYR A 475 -6.80 -14.41 -30.31
CA TYR A 475 -7.62 -15.61 -30.18
C TYR A 475 -9.05 -15.39 -30.69
N ILE A 476 -9.68 -14.26 -30.36
CA ILE A 476 -11.02 -13.92 -30.86
C ILE A 476 -11.04 -13.79 -32.39
N LEU A 477 -9.97 -13.25 -32.98
CA LEU A 477 -9.83 -13.14 -34.43
C LEU A 477 -9.66 -14.51 -35.10
N ILE A 478 -8.89 -15.42 -34.50
CA ILE A 478 -8.76 -16.81 -34.96
C ILE A 478 -10.12 -17.51 -34.88
N ASP A 479 -10.85 -17.37 -33.76
CA ASP A 479 -12.19 -17.94 -33.60
C ASP A 479 -13.16 -17.40 -34.64
N LEU A 480 -13.16 -16.08 -34.86
CA LEU A 480 -13.97 -15.43 -35.87
C LEU A 480 -13.63 -15.95 -37.27
N HIS A 481 -12.36 -16.08 -37.60
CA HIS A 481 -11.91 -16.60 -38.89
C HIS A 481 -12.32 -18.06 -39.08
N SER A 482 -12.17 -18.89 -38.04
CA SER A 482 -12.57 -20.30 -38.07
C SER A 482 -14.07 -20.46 -38.29
N GLU A 483 -14.90 -19.63 -37.65
CA GLU A 483 -16.36 -19.66 -37.80
C GLU A 483 -16.79 -19.16 -39.19
N LEU A 484 -16.12 -18.14 -39.74
CA LEU A 484 -16.33 -17.66 -41.11
C LEU A 484 -15.93 -18.69 -42.17
N SER A 485 -14.97 -19.57 -41.85
CA SER A 485 -14.47 -20.60 -42.76
C SER A 485 -15.29 -21.90 -42.72
N GLN A 486 -16.21 -22.04 -41.76
CA GLN A 486 -17.10 -23.20 -41.68
C GLN A 486 -18.16 -23.18 -42.79
N ARG A 487 -18.54 -24.36 -43.28
CA ARG A 487 -19.56 -24.51 -44.33
C ARG A 487 -20.98 -24.11 -43.88
N VAL A 488 -21.26 -24.18 -42.58
CA VAL A 488 -22.54 -23.78 -41.97
C VAL A 488 -22.23 -22.94 -40.74
N SER A 489 -21.98 -21.65 -40.94
CA SER A 489 -21.68 -20.73 -39.85
C SER A 489 -22.95 -20.30 -39.11
N ARG A 490 -22.88 -20.16 -37.79
CA ARG A 490 -23.98 -19.59 -37.00
C ARG A 490 -23.86 -18.06 -37.02
N ILE A 491 -24.76 -17.38 -37.74
CA ILE A 491 -24.76 -15.91 -37.88
C ILE A 491 -24.72 -15.20 -36.52
N GLU A 492 -25.47 -15.70 -35.53
CA GLU A 492 -25.47 -15.14 -34.17
C GLU A 492 -24.09 -15.17 -33.50
N LYS A 493 -23.34 -16.27 -33.68
CA LYS A 493 -21.99 -16.43 -33.14
C LYS A 493 -21.00 -15.49 -33.84
N ILE A 494 -21.11 -15.34 -35.16
CA ILE A 494 -20.32 -14.36 -35.92
C ILE A 494 -20.61 -12.94 -35.42
N LEU A 495 -21.89 -12.55 -35.27
CA LEU A 495 -22.26 -11.22 -34.78
C LEU A 495 -21.71 -10.96 -33.38
N HIS A 496 -21.82 -11.94 -32.47
CA HIS A 496 -21.24 -11.84 -31.14
C HIS A 496 -19.72 -11.64 -31.17
N LEU A 497 -19.00 -12.44 -31.96
CA LEU A 497 -17.55 -12.33 -32.12
C LEU A 497 -17.15 -10.98 -32.73
N VAL A 498 -17.83 -10.50 -33.77
CA VAL A 498 -17.57 -9.18 -34.38
C VAL A 498 -17.76 -8.05 -33.37
N HIS A 499 -18.84 -8.08 -32.57
CA HIS A 499 -19.05 -7.10 -31.51
C HIS A 499 -17.94 -7.16 -30.45
N LYS A 500 -17.55 -8.37 -30.03
CA LYS A 500 -16.46 -8.59 -29.07
C LYS A 500 -15.13 -8.04 -29.60
N THR A 501 -14.79 -8.34 -30.85
CA THR A 501 -13.58 -7.84 -31.55
C THR A 501 -13.56 -6.31 -31.60
N SER A 502 -14.66 -5.68 -32.02
CA SER A 502 -14.75 -4.21 -32.13
C SER A 502 -14.58 -3.51 -30.77
N ALA A 503 -15.19 -4.08 -29.71
CA ALA A 503 -15.03 -3.58 -28.35
C ALA A 503 -13.59 -3.70 -27.87
N ASN A 504 -12.95 -4.87 -28.09
CA ASN A 504 -11.55 -5.10 -27.70
C ASN A 504 -10.57 -4.19 -28.44
N ILE A 505 -10.71 -4.02 -29.75
CA ILE A 505 -9.89 -3.09 -30.55
C ILE A 505 -9.97 -1.67 -29.98
N SER A 506 -11.19 -1.19 -29.67
CA SER A 506 -11.41 0.14 -29.10
C SER A 506 -10.74 0.30 -27.74
N CYS A 507 -10.83 -0.73 -26.89
CA CYS A 507 -10.19 -0.75 -25.58
C CYS A 507 -8.65 -0.79 -25.66
N ILE A 508 -8.07 -1.62 -26.54
CA ILE A 508 -6.62 -1.73 -26.75
C ILE A 508 -6.06 -0.41 -27.28
N LYS A 509 -6.70 0.18 -28.30
CA LYS A 509 -6.31 1.48 -28.86
C LYS A 509 -6.32 2.59 -27.80
N LYS A 510 -7.37 2.66 -26.99
CA LYS A 510 -7.45 3.61 -25.86
C LYS A 510 -6.38 3.31 -24.81
N GLY A 511 -6.11 2.04 -24.54
CA GLY A 511 -5.06 1.59 -23.63
C GLY A 511 -3.69 2.10 -24.05
N TYR A 512 -3.25 1.80 -25.27
CA TYR A 512 -1.94 2.21 -25.77
C TYR A 512 -1.79 3.74 -25.79
N LYS A 513 -2.82 4.47 -26.25
CA LYS A 513 -2.82 5.95 -26.21
C LYS A 513 -2.62 6.48 -24.79
N ASN A 514 -3.34 5.92 -23.81
CA ASN A 514 -3.20 6.31 -22.40
C ASN A 514 -1.79 6.07 -21.85
N ILE A 515 -1.15 4.93 -22.18
CA ILE A 515 0.23 4.64 -21.73
C ILE A 515 1.22 5.60 -22.40
N ILE A 516 1.09 5.82 -23.71
CA ILE A 516 1.94 6.73 -24.48
C ILE A 516 1.89 8.14 -23.90
N ASP A 517 0.70 8.63 -23.55
CA ASP A 517 0.53 9.98 -22.99
C ASP A 517 1.15 10.11 -21.59
N LYS A 518 1.15 9.03 -20.78
CA LYS A 518 1.70 9.02 -19.41
C LYS A 518 3.22 8.79 -19.36
N HIS A 519 3.73 7.79 -20.05
CA HIS A 519 5.09 7.25 -19.84
C HIS A 519 6.04 7.49 -21.02
N LYS A 520 5.53 7.80 -22.22
CA LYS A 520 6.32 8.12 -23.44
C LYS A 520 7.50 7.17 -23.71
N THR A 521 7.35 5.88 -23.46
CA THR A 521 8.41 4.87 -23.67
C THR A 521 8.42 4.38 -25.12
N THR A 522 9.60 4.18 -25.69
CA THR A 522 9.78 3.72 -27.08
C THR A 522 9.17 2.35 -27.35
N GLU A 523 9.22 1.43 -26.38
CA GLU A 523 8.63 0.07 -26.50
C GLU A 523 7.12 0.15 -26.73
N THR A 524 6.41 1.04 -26.01
CA THR A 524 4.96 1.17 -26.18
C THR A 524 4.60 1.75 -27.55
N PHE A 525 5.41 2.67 -28.08
CA PHE A 525 5.22 3.16 -29.45
C PHE A 525 5.39 2.04 -30.48
N GLU A 526 6.39 1.17 -30.32
CA GLU A 526 6.65 0.04 -31.22
C GLU A 526 5.48 -0.96 -31.19
N LEU A 527 5.01 -1.33 -30.00
CA LEU A 527 3.87 -2.23 -29.83
C LEU A 527 2.58 -1.62 -30.39
N TYR A 528 2.33 -0.34 -30.14
CA TYR A 528 1.13 0.32 -30.67
C TYR A 528 1.18 0.47 -32.19
N ALA A 529 2.34 0.80 -32.77
CA ALA A 529 2.52 0.84 -34.22
C ALA A 529 2.31 -0.55 -34.83
N GLY A 530 2.91 -1.59 -34.26
CA GLY A 530 2.73 -2.98 -34.70
C GLY A 530 1.28 -3.45 -34.61
N PHE A 531 0.54 -3.05 -33.57
CA PHE A 531 -0.90 -3.30 -33.46
C PHE A 531 -1.69 -2.62 -34.59
N LEU A 532 -1.40 -1.34 -34.87
CA LEU A 532 -2.06 -0.60 -35.94
C LEU A 532 -1.75 -1.19 -37.33
N GLU A 533 -0.51 -1.58 -37.57
CA GLU A 533 -0.02 -2.10 -38.84
C GLU A 533 -0.50 -3.54 -39.08
N ASN A 534 -0.21 -4.45 -38.14
CA ASN A 534 -0.41 -5.88 -38.34
C ASN A 534 -1.86 -6.33 -38.10
N ILE A 535 -2.56 -5.72 -37.13
CA ILE A 535 -3.93 -6.13 -36.78
C ILE A 535 -4.98 -5.25 -37.46
N LEU A 536 -4.77 -3.93 -37.52
CA LEU A 536 -5.75 -2.99 -38.09
C LEU A 536 -5.45 -2.55 -39.52
N SER A 537 -4.27 -2.88 -40.06
CA SER A 537 -3.80 -2.45 -41.39
C SER A 537 -3.92 -0.93 -41.63
N ASN A 538 -3.73 -0.13 -40.58
CA ASN A 538 -3.78 1.33 -40.62
C ASN A 538 -2.38 1.92 -40.66
N TYR A 539 -1.71 1.77 -41.80
CA TYR A 539 -0.32 2.18 -42.03
C TYR A 539 -0.09 3.67 -41.74
N ASP A 540 -0.99 4.56 -42.16
CA ASP A 540 -0.84 6.01 -41.95
C ASP A 540 -0.78 6.40 -40.45
N GLU A 541 -1.63 5.80 -39.61
CA GLU A 541 -1.61 6.06 -38.17
C GLU A 541 -0.38 5.40 -37.52
N ALA A 542 0.06 4.24 -38.01
CA ALA A 542 1.28 3.57 -37.54
C ALA A 542 2.53 4.41 -37.83
N ASP A 543 2.67 4.94 -39.05
CA ASP A 543 3.77 5.82 -39.45
C ASP A 543 3.81 7.10 -38.61
N HIS A 544 2.64 7.68 -38.33
CA HIS A 544 2.56 8.83 -37.43
C HIS A 544 3.05 8.51 -36.01
N VAL A 545 2.72 7.33 -35.48
CA VAL A 545 3.18 6.86 -34.16
C VAL A 545 4.71 6.64 -34.17
N ILE A 546 5.26 6.05 -35.23
CA ILE A 546 6.71 5.85 -35.41
C ILE A 546 7.45 7.18 -35.53
N ASN A 547 6.93 8.13 -36.30
CA ASN A 547 7.52 9.47 -36.43
C ASN A 547 7.55 10.20 -35.08
N ARG A 548 6.49 10.05 -34.28
CA ARG A 548 6.44 10.61 -32.92
C ARG A 548 7.43 9.95 -31.97
N LYS A 549 7.65 8.63 -32.10
CA LYS A 549 8.73 7.90 -31.39
C LYS A 549 10.11 8.49 -31.74
N ASN A 550 10.39 8.70 -33.03
CA ASN A 550 11.67 9.24 -33.49
C ASN A 550 11.93 10.66 -32.95
N GLY A 551 10.88 11.50 -32.88
CA GLY A 551 10.98 12.81 -32.24
C GLY A 551 11.31 12.74 -30.75
N ILE A 552 10.73 11.78 -30.02
CA ILE A 552 10.99 11.58 -28.59
C ILE A 552 12.39 11.01 -28.36
N SER A 553 12.88 10.07 -29.19
CA SER A 553 14.24 9.55 -29.05
C SER A 553 15.30 10.63 -29.24
N VAL A 554 15.12 11.53 -30.21
CA VAL A 554 16.02 12.66 -30.45
C VAL A 554 15.98 13.68 -29.30
N TYR A 555 14.78 13.95 -28.75
CA TYR A 555 14.63 14.80 -27.58
C TYR A 555 15.30 14.21 -26.33
N ASN A 556 15.10 12.91 -26.08
CA ASN A 556 15.70 12.22 -24.94
C ASN A 556 17.23 12.15 -25.03
N GLN A 557 17.79 12.09 -26.24
CA GLN A 557 19.25 12.17 -26.45
C GLN A 557 19.83 13.57 -26.22
N ARG A 558 19.02 14.64 -26.32
CA ARG A 558 19.49 16.02 -26.17
C ARG A 558 19.35 16.58 -24.75
N ASN A 559 18.37 16.08 -23.98
CA ASN A 559 18.10 16.51 -22.61
C ASN A 559 18.66 15.52 -21.58
N GLU A 560 19.97 15.25 -21.64
CA GLU A 560 20.70 14.47 -20.63
C GLU A 560 20.81 15.23 -19.28
N ASP A 561 19.66 15.56 -18.68
CA ASP A 561 19.58 15.89 -17.27
C ASP A 561 19.73 14.58 -16.47
N LYS A 562 20.84 14.48 -15.73
CA LYS A 562 21.40 13.32 -15.01
C LYS A 562 20.54 12.70 -13.89
N ARG A 563 19.21 12.60 -14.04
CA ARG A 563 18.31 12.00 -13.05
C ARG A 563 17.37 10.91 -13.60
N LEU A 564 17.46 10.54 -14.88
CA LEU A 564 16.63 9.51 -15.53
C LEU A 564 17.41 8.37 -16.25
N GLU A 565 18.68 8.14 -15.94
CA GLU A 565 19.48 7.04 -16.51
C GLU A 565 19.08 5.61 -16.06
N LYS A 566 18.08 5.42 -15.18
CA LYS A 566 17.93 4.11 -14.50
C LYS A 566 17.19 3.02 -15.27
N TYR A 567 16.42 3.33 -16.33
CA TYR A 567 15.62 2.33 -17.08
C TYR A 567 15.56 2.59 -18.60
N GLY A 568 16.65 3.09 -19.19
CA GLY A 568 16.77 3.28 -20.65
C GLY A 568 16.94 1.95 -21.42
N LYS A 569 16.88 1.99 -22.76
CA LYS A 569 17.09 0.80 -23.63
C LYS A 569 18.44 0.09 -23.39
N GLU A 570 19.43 0.81 -22.87
CA GLU A 570 20.79 0.28 -22.67
C GLU A 570 20.98 -0.45 -21.34
N VAL A 571 20.05 -0.29 -20.39
CA VAL A 571 20.12 -0.92 -19.07
C VAL A 571 19.34 -2.23 -19.10
N ALA A 572 19.97 -3.32 -18.65
CA ALA A 572 19.29 -4.58 -18.44
C ALA A 572 18.45 -4.51 -17.16
N ILE A 573 17.19 -4.94 -17.24
CA ILE A 573 16.24 -4.88 -16.14
C ILE A 573 15.69 -6.27 -15.91
N MET A 574 15.70 -6.70 -14.65
CA MET A 574 15.10 -7.94 -14.18
C MET A 574 14.23 -7.64 -12.96
N LEU A 575 12.98 -8.09 -13.00
CA LEU A 575 12.02 -7.98 -11.91
C LEU A 575 11.87 -9.35 -11.25
N ILE A 576 12.11 -9.41 -9.95
CA ILE A 576 12.11 -10.66 -9.19
C ILE A 576 10.99 -10.62 -8.14
N SER A 577 10.19 -11.68 -8.09
CA SER A 577 9.07 -11.81 -7.15
C SER A 577 9.56 -11.96 -5.71
N CYS A 578 8.86 -11.28 -4.79
CA CYS A 578 8.99 -11.49 -3.35
C CYS A 578 7.77 -12.18 -2.73
N SER A 579 6.83 -12.71 -3.53
CA SER A 579 5.72 -13.53 -3.00
C SER A 579 6.23 -14.83 -2.41
N ASP A 580 5.55 -15.43 -1.42
CA ASP A 580 6.05 -16.64 -0.75
C ASP A 580 6.04 -17.86 -1.67
N GLU A 581 5.03 -17.96 -2.53
CA GLU A 581 4.85 -19.06 -3.50
C GLU A 581 5.91 -19.02 -4.60
N PHE A 582 6.20 -17.82 -5.14
CA PHE A 582 7.10 -17.63 -6.27
C PHE A 582 8.39 -16.89 -5.89
N PHE A 583 8.83 -16.99 -4.62
CA PHE A 583 9.94 -16.20 -4.13
C PHE A 583 11.22 -16.43 -4.93
N GLY A 584 11.76 -15.37 -5.53
CA GLY A 584 12.98 -15.42 -6.33
C GLY A 584 12.76 -15.77 -7.81
N ASN A 585 11.52 -16.01 -8.24
CA ASN A 585 11.22 -16.20 -9.67
C ASN A 585 11.29 -14.86 -10.41
N ILE A 586 11.74 -14.90 -11.66
CA ILE A 586 11.84 -13.72 -12.51
C ILE A 586 10.49 -13.46 -13.17
N LEU A 587 9.83 -12.37 -12.79
CA LEU A 587 8.54 -11.99 -13.36
C LEU A 587 8.68 -11.21 -14.67
N TYR A 588 9.80 -10.50 -14.84
CA TYR A 588 10.02 -9.73 -16.05
C TYR A 588 11.51 -9.58 -16.31
N ILE A 589 11.87 -9.64 -17.58
CA ILE A 589 13.21 -9.38 -18.06
C ILE A 589 13.08 -8.61 -19.38
N ASN A 590 13.87 -7.57 -19.58
CA ASN A 590 13.87 -6.83 -20.85
C ASN A 590 14.83 -7.47 -21.87
N GLU A 591 14.69 -7.10 -23.14
CA GLU A 591 15.52 -7.63 -24.23
C GLU A 591 17.02 -7.45 -23.98
N LYS A 592 17.42 -6.33 -23.37
CA LYS A 592 18.82 -6.07 -23.07
C LYS A 592 19.39 -7.05 -22.04
N ALA A 593 18.62 -7.40 -21.02
CA ALA A 593 19.00 -8.41 -20.04
C ALA A 593 19.09 -9.80 -20.67
N VAL A 594 18.17 -10.14 -21.58
CA VAL A 594 18.18 -11.40 -22.35
C VAL A 594 19.44 -11.50 -23.22
N GLN A 595 19.83 -10.41 -23.89
CA GLN A 595 21.06 -10.34 -24.70
C GLN A 595 22.31 -10.54 -23.85
N ILE A 596 22.40 -9.88 -22.69
CA ILE A 596 23.57 -9.99 -21.80
C ILE A 596 23.66 -11.41 -21.24
N LEU A 597 22.56 -11.98 -20.73
CA LEU A 597 22.54 -13.31 -20.11
C LEU A 597 22.49 -14.47 -21.12
N LYS A 598 22.50 -14.17 -22.43
CA LYS A 598 22.42 -15.13 -23.54
C LYS A 598 21.32 -16.18 -23.39
N THR A 599 20.14 -15.72 -22.99
CA THR A 599 18.98 -16.58 -22.73
C THR A 599 17.81 -16.24 -23.65
N SER A 600 16.66 -16.87 -23.47
CA SER A 600 15.41 -16.52 -24.17
C SER A 600 14.42 -15.85 -23.21
N LEU A 601 13.57 -14.97 -23.74
CA LEU A 601 12.58 -14.25 -22.93
C LEU A 601 11.64 -15.20 -22.17
N ILE A 602 11.18 -16.25 -22.85
CA ILE A 602 10.23 -17.25 -22.32
C ILE A 602 10.91 -18.09 -21.24
N ALA A 603 12.09 -18.66 -21.52
CA ALA A 603 12.79 -19.51 -20.56
C ALA A 603 13.18 -18.73 -19.29
N SER A 604 13.52 -17.44 -19.42
CA SER A 604 13.93 -16.61 -18.29
C SER A 604 12.84 -16.40 -17.24
N GLN A 605 11.57 -16.34 -17.65
CA GLN A 605 10.45 -16.02 -16.75
C GLN A 605 10.10 -17.20 -15.82
N GLU A 606 10.47 -18.42 -16.20
CA GLU A 606 10.29 -19.62 -15.38
C GLU A 606 11.47 -19.88 -14.43
N LEU A 607 12.58 -19.15 -14.61
CA LEU A 607 13.81 -19.33 -13.83
C LEU A 607 13.82 -18.49 -12.55
N LYS A 608 14.57 -18.99 -11.57
CA LYS A 608 14.96 -18.21 -10.39
C LYS A 608 16.17 -17.35 -10.69
N PHE A 609 16.23 -16.15 -10.11
CA PHE A 609 17.38 -15.25 -10.30
C PHE A 609 18.72 -15.87 -9.86
N THR A 610 18.69 -16.85 -8.93
CA THR A 610 19.88 -17.57 -8.49
C THR A 610 20.56 -18.38 -9.59
N TYR A 611 19.84 -18.71 -10.66
CA TYR A 611 20.42 -19.39 -11.82
C TYR A 611 21.49 -18.54 -12.53
N PHE A 612 21.37 -17.22 -12.46
CA PHE A 612 22.32 -16.27 -13.05
C PHE A 612 23.44 -15.85 -12.06
N LEU A 613 23.53 -16.52 -10.90
CA LEU A 613 24.58 -16.29 -9.92
C LEU A 613 25.61 -17.42 -9.98
N PRO A 614 26.90 -17.12 -10.07
CA PRO A 614 27.91 -18.16 -10.14
C PRO A 614 28.06 -18.88 -8.79
N ALA A 615 28.31 -20.19 -8.84
CA ALA A 615 28.69 -20.97 -7.67
C ALA A 615 30.01 -20.44 -7.06
N PRO A 616 30.15 -20.37 -5.73
CA PRO A 616 29.26 -20.93 -4.70
C PRO A 616 28.14 -19.98 -4.21
N TYR A 617 27.91 -18.85 -4.88
CA TYR A 617 27.02 -17.80 -4.37
C TYR A 617 25.53 -18.12 -4.52
N ASP A 618 25.16 -18.88 -5.54
CA ASP A 618 23.80 -19.32 -5.88
C ASP A 618 22.95 -19.85 -4.70
N SER A 619 23.53 -20.68 -3.84
CA SER A 619 22.79 -21.49 -2.86
C SER A 619 22.17 -20.72 -1.69
N PHE A 620 22.72 -19.57 -1.29
CA PHE A 620 22.31 -18.86 -0.07
C PHE A 620 21.59 -17.52 -0.33
N HIS A 621 21.62 -17.00 -1.56
CA HIS A 621 21.06 -15.68 -1.87
C HIS A 621 19.54 -15.58 -1.66
N ILE A 622 18.79 -16.67 -1.84
CA ILE A 622 17.34 -16.68 -1.53
C ILE A 622 17.11 -16.41 -0.04
N LYS A 623 17.86 -17.07 0.84
CA LYS A 623 17.75 -16.88 2.29
C LYS A 623 18.13 -15.45 2.69
N LEU A 624 19.17 -14.89 2.06
CA LEU A 624 19.57 -13.50 2.27
C LEU A 624 18.50 -12.50 1.81
N ALA A 625 17.93 -12.71 0.62
CA ALA A 625 16.86 -11.86 0.08
C ALA A 625 15.60 -11.91 0.96
N LYS A 626 15.21 -13.10 1.45
CA LYS A 626 14.10 -13.23 2.42
C LYS A 626 14.38 -12.49 3.71
N ASN A 627 15.58 -12.64 4.27
CA ASN A 627 15.98 -11.93 5.48
C ASN A 627 16.00 -10.41 5.28
N PHE A 628 16.46 -9.95 4.10
CA PHE A 628 16.44 -8.53 3.75
C PHE A 628 15.01 -7.99 3.67
N LEU A 629 14.09 -8.66 2.97
CA LEU A 629 12.68 -8.27 2.90
C LEU A 629 12.06 -8.11 4.30
N LEU A 630 12.36 -9.02 5.22
CA LEU A 630 11.84 -8.98 6.59
C LEU A 630 12.46 -7.85 7.41
N LYS A 631 13.79 -7.72 7.39
CA LYS A 631 14.59 -6.90 8.33
C LYS A 631 15.11 -5.58 7.75
N CYS A 632 14.82 -5.26 6.50
CA CYS A 632 15.31 -4.05 5.83
C CYS A 632 14.91 -2.76 6.55
N ASN A 633 15.88 -1.84 6.64
CA ASN A 633 15.69 -0.43 7.02
C ASN A 633 15.88 0.52 5.83
N THR A 634 16.30 -0.02 4.69
CA THR A 634 16.54 0.71 3.45
C THR A 634 15.92 -0.09 2.30
N THR A 635 15.54 0.62 1.24
CA THR A 635 15.03 -0.01 0.02
C THR A 635 16.13 -0.31 -0.98
N ASP A 636 17.22 0.43 -0.93
CA ASP A 636 18.40 0.18 -1.76
C ASP A 636 19.27 -0.89 -1.09
N LEU A 637 19.65 -1.90 -1.87
CA LEU A 637 20.64 -2.89 -1.46
C LEU A 637 22.02 -2.28 -1.78
N GLU A 638 22.64 -1.67 -0.77
CA GLU A 638 24.02 -1.21 -0.87
C GLU A 638 24.91 -2.45 -1.04
N GLY A 639 25.34 -2.69 -2.28
CA GLY A 639 26.19 -3.80 -2.66
C GLY A 639 27.13 -3.37 -3.77
N HIS A 640 28.32 -3.96 -3.80
CA HIS A 640 29.41 -3.64 -4.70
C HIS A 640 28.91 -3.30 -6.11
N LYS A 641 29.29 -2.11 -6.60
CA LYS A 641 28.92 -1.66 -7.95
C LYS A 641 29.41 -2.61 -9.04
N LYS A 642 30.30 -3.57 -8.77
CA LYS A 642 30.85 -4.56 -9.71
C LYS A 642 30.67 -5.98 -9.19
N LEU A 643 29.86 -6.78 -9.88
CA LEU A 643 29.60 -8.19 -9.57
C LEU A 643 29.63 -9.03 -10.84
N PHE A 644 29.93 -10.31 -10.71
CA PHE A 644 29.84 -11.26 -11.82
C PHE A 644 28.47 -11.95 -11.80
N LEU A 645 27.78 -11.90 -12.94
CA LEU A 645 26.65 -12.76 -13.24
C LEU A 645 27.12 -13.92 -14.11
N GLN A 646 26.29 -14.94 -14.25
CA GLN A 646 26.53 -16.09 -15.10
C GLN A 646 25.51 -16.10 -16.25
N ASP A 647 25.97 -16.38 -17.48
CA ASP A 647 25.06 -16.61 -18.62
C ASP A 647 24.45 -18.03 -18.61
N GLN A 648 23.54 -18.31 -19.55
CA GLN A 648 22.90 -19.62 -19.65
C GLN A 648 23.91 -20.77 -19.92
N GLN A 649 25.06 -20.48 -20.53
CA GLN A 649 26.11 -21.48 -20.81
C GLN A 649 27.06 -21.69 -19.62
N GLY A 650 26.96 -20.84 -18.60
CA GLY A 650 27.77 -20.94 -17.40
C GLY A 650 29.00 -20.02 -17.37
N TYR A 651 29.13 -19.08 -18.30
CA TYR A 651 30.25 -18.14 -18.34
C TYR A 651 30.00 -16.90 -17.49
N LEU A 652 31.08 -16.34 -16.95
CA LEU A 652 31.05 -15.13 -16.14
C LEU A 652 30.93 -13.88 -16.99
N ILE A 653 30.10 -12.94 -16.53
CA ILE A 653 29.91 -11.62 -17.12
C ILE A 653 30.10 -10.59 -16.00
N GLU A 654 31.08 -9.70 -16.15
CA GLU A 654 31.25 -8.57 -15.23
C GLU A 654 30.16 -7.52 -15.51
N CYS A 655 29.36 -7.23 -14.48
CA CYS A 655 28.24 -6.31 -14.57
C CYS A 655 28.31 -5.26 -13.47
N ASN A 656 27.89 -4.04 -13.81
CA ASN A 656 27.49 -3.08 -12.80
C ASN A 656 26.08 -3.37 -12.34
N LEU A 657 25.84 -3.55 -11.04
CA LEU A 657 24.56 -3.99 -10.49
C LEU A 657 23.95 -2.94 -9.56
N LEU A 658 22.65 -2.72 -9.67
CA LEU A 658 21.83 -1.96 -8.74
C LEU A 658 20.59 -2.78 -8.41
N ILE A 659 20.41 -3.15 -7.14
CA ILE A 659 19.21 -3.86 -6.67
C ILE A 659 18.40 -2.93 -5.77
N LYS A 660 17.12 -2.79 -6.10
CA LYS A 660 16.16 -2.05 -5.29
C LYS A 660 15.01 -2.92 -4.87
N LEU A 661 14.60 -2.80 -3.61
CA LEU A 661 13.38 -3.38 -3.10
C LEU A 661 12.27 -2.33 -3.16
N THR A 662 11.21 -2.64 -3.90
CA THR A 662 10.06 -1.76 -4.05
C THR A 662 8.77 -2.56 -3.95
N ALA A 663 7.64 -1.89 -3.74
CA ALA A 663 6.34 -2.53 -3.70
C ALA A 663 5.31 -1.70 -4.45
N LEU A 664 4.51 -2.38 -5.27
CA LEU A 664 3.41 -1.80 -5.99
C LEU A 664 2.13 -2.51 -5.56
N HIS A 665 1.21 -1.73 -4.97
CA HIS A 665 0.03 -2.28 -4.31
C HIS A 665 0.45 -3.29 -3.23
N ASP A 666 0.09 -4.55 -3.43
CA ASP A 666 0.05 -5.53 -2.37
C ASP A 666 1.30 -6.43 -2.40
N SER A 667 2.13 -6.30 -3.45
CA SER A 667 3.28 -7.17 -3.72
C SER A 667 4.59 -6.40 -3.70
N ALA A 668 5.61 -7.00 -3.07
CA ALA A 668 6.98 -6.53 -3.11
C ALA A 668 7.76 -7.18 -4.25
N TYR A 669 8.73 -6.46 -4.78
CA TYR A 669 9.58 -6.89 -5.88
C TYR A 669 11.03 -6.42 -5.66
N PHE A 670 11.98 -7.28 -6.01
CA PHE A 670 13.35 -6.82 -6.24
C PHE A 670 13.47 -6.39 -7.70
N LEU A 671 13.74 -5.12 -7.90
CA LEU A 671 14.05 -4.53 -9.19
C LEU A 671 15.56 -4.47 -9.35
N MET A 672 16.09 -5.37 -10.17
CA MET A 672 17.50 -5.48 -10.46
C MET A 672 17.79 -4.79 -11.80
N SER A 673 18.69 -3.83 -11.79
CA SER A 673 19.20 -3.14 -12.96
C SER A 673 20.68 -3.45 -13.10
N PHE A 674 21.09 -3.88 -14.30
CA PHE A 674 22.51 -4.16 -14.56
C PHE A 674 22.98 -3.67 -15.93
N GLN A 675 24.27 -3.44 -16.04
CA GLN A 675 24.94 -3.09 -17.28
C GLN A 675 26.22 -3.90 -17.42
N GLN A 676 26.36 -4.59 -18.55
CA GLN A 676 27.58 -5.33 -18.85
C GLN A 676 28.74 -4.35 -19.01
N LYS A 677 29.83 -4.62 -18.31
CA LYS A 677 31.07 -3.88 -18.45
C LYS A 677 31.88 -4.48 -19.60
N LYS A 678 32.43 -3.65 -20.47
CA LYS A 678 33.43 -4.10 -21.43
C LYS A 678 34.73 -4.34 -20.64
N ILE A 679 35.18 -5.59 -20.63
CA ILE A 679 36.37 -6.02 -19.90
C ILE A 679 37.53 -6.20 -20.87
N ASP A 680 38.71 -5.76 -20.46
CA ASP A 680 39.97 -5.94 -21.19
C ASP A 680 40.77 -7.16 -20.70
N HIS A 681 40.26 -7.83 -19.65
CA HIS A 681 40.80 -9.05 -19.06
C HIS A 681 39.80 -10.21 -19.12
N GLN A 682 40.28 -11.40 -18.80
CA GLN A 682 39.45 -12.58 -18.51
C GLN A 682 39.41 -12.83 -17.00
N ALA A 683 38.42 -13.58 -16.53
CA ALA A 683 38.28 -13.88 -15.11
C ALA A 683 37.81 -15.32 -14.85
N ALA A 684 38.24 -15.89 -13.73
CA ALA A 684 37.76 -17.16 -13.21
C ALA A 684 37.50 -17.07 -11.70
N ILE A 685 36.44 -17.73 -11.24
CA ILE A 685 36.19 -17.98 -9.83
C ILE A 685 36.82 -19.33 -9.51
N VAL A 686 37.74 -19.35 -8.54
CA VAL A 686 38.58 -20.51 -8.23
C VAL A 686 38.48 -20.84 -6.73
N SER A 687 38.45 -22.13 -6.40
CA SER A 687 38.50 -22.60 -5.01
C SER A 687 39.91 -22.47 -4.43
N GLU A 688 40.06 -22.71 -3.12
CA GLU A 688 41.37 -22.67 -2.46
C GLU A 688 42.32 -23.74 -3.01
N GLU A 689 41.79 -24.89 -3.44
CA GLU A 689 42.55 -25.98 -4.07
C GLU A 689 42.87 -25.74 -5.55
N GLY A 690 42.51 -24.56 -6.09
CA GLY A 690 42.76 -24.20 -7.47
C GLY A 690 41.74 -24.73 -8.48
N ILE A 691 40.57 -25.20 -8.04
CA ILE A 691 39.53 -25.72 -8.95
C ILE A 691 38.69 -24.56 -9.51
N ILE A 692 38.62 -24.43 -10.82
CA ILE A 692 37.82 -23.41 -11.51
C ILE A 692 36.32 -23.75 -11.35
N LYS A 693 35.54 -22.87 -10.71
CA LYS A 693 34.09 -23.04 -10.54
C LYS A 693 33.27 -22.38 -11.66
N ALA A 694 33.75 -21.24 -12.15
CA ALA A 694 33.18 -20.51 -13.28
C ALA A 694 34.26 -19.65 -13.93
N HIS A 695 34.12 -19.32 -15.21
CA HIS A 695 35.08 -18.47 -15.93
C HIS A 695 34.43 -17.68 -17.06
N THR A 696 35.10 -16.64 -17.55
CA THR A 696 34.69 -15.89 -18.73
C THR A 696 34.88 -16.72 -20.00
N GLU A 697 34.06 -16.46 -21.03
CA GLU A 697 33.97 -17.27 -22.25
C GLU A 697 35.30 -17.44 -22.99
N LEU A 698 36.12 -16.40 -23.06
CA LEU A 698 37.37 -16.43 -23.82
C LEU A 698 38.57 -16.93 -23.02
N LEU A 699 38.41 -17.28 -21.74
CA LEU A 699 39.55 -17.67 -20.90
C LEU A 699 40.32 -18.86 -21.48
N SER A 700 39.63 -19.92 -21.93
CA SER A 700 40.26 -21.12 -22.49
C SER A 700 41.12 -20.83 -23.71
N TYR A 701 40.66 -19.92 -24.58
CA TYR A 701 41.41 -19.45 -25.74
C TYR A 701 42.72 -18.76 -25.34
N TYR A 702 42.69 -17.89 -24.33
CA TYR A 702 43.89 -17.16 -23.90
C TYR A 702 44.91 -18.04 -23.16
N ILE A 703 44.47 -19.12 -22.51
CA ILE A 703 45.37 -20.09 -21.87
C ILE A 703 45.78 -21.25 -22.81
N GLY A 704 45.47 -21.18 -24.11
CA GLY A 704 45.89 -22.17 -25.11
C GLY A 704 45.18 -23.52 -25.00
N LYS A 705 43.91 -23.55 -24.60
CA LYS A 705 43.12 -24.80 -24.47
C LYS A 705 41.99 -24.83 -25.49
N GLU A 706 41.86 -25.96 -26.19
CA GLU A 706 40.79 -26.18 -27.18
C GLU A 706 39.41 -26.41 -26.54
N GLN A 707 39.38 -26.78 -25.26
CA GLN A 707 38.14 -27.04 -24.55
C GLN A 707 37.38 -25.74 -24.28
N LYS A 708 36.07 -25.74 -24.57
CA LYS A 708 35.21 -24.55 -24.40
C LYS A 708 34.97 -24.21 -22.93
N SER A 709 34.87 -25.21 -22.05
CA SER A 709 34.65 -25.00 -20.62
C SER A 709 35.81 -25.59 -19.81
N LEU A 710 36.31 -24.78 -18.88
CA LEU A 710 37.36 -25.11 -17.90
C LEU A 710 36.76 -25.44 -16.53
N LYS A 711 35.43 -25.55 -16.42
CA LYS A 711 34.75 -25.76 -15.15
C LYS A 711 35.15 -27.10 -14.53
N ASN A 712 35.38 -27.08 -13.21
CA ASN A 712 35.84 -28.17 -12.36
C ASN A 712 37.25 -28.69 -12.66
N GLN A 713 38.03 -28.00 -13.48
CA GLN A 713 39.43 -28.35 -13.73
C GLN A 713 40.34 -27.64 -12.74
N ASN A 714 41.47 -28.28 -12.43
CA ASN A 714 42.49 -27.68 -11.58
C ASN A 714 43.36 -26.73 -12.41
N LEU A 715 43.56 -25.52 -11.91
CA LEU A 715 44.36 -24.49 -12.57
C LEU A 715 45.82 -24.93 -12.78
N SER A 716 46.37 -25.74 -11.87
CA SER A 716 47.72 -26.30 -11.99
C SER A 716 47.87 -27.33 -13.12
N GLU A 717 46.80 -28.01 -13.51
CA GLU A 717 46.80 -28.91 -14.68
C GLU A 717 46.73 -28.10 -15.99
N LEU A 718 46.06 -26.95 -15.94
CA LEU A 718 45.87 -26.09 -17.10
C LEU A 718 47.12 -25.26 -17.39
N VAL A 719 47.72 -24.69 -16.35
CA VAL A 719 48.94 -23.87 -16.38
C VAL A 719 49.90 -24.39 -15.30
N PRO A 720 50.78 -25.36 -15.62
CA PRO A 720 51.67 -26.02 -14.64
C PRO A 720 52.60 -25.08 -13.87
N LEU A 721 52.91 -23.92 -14.45
CA LEU A 721 53.76 -22.90 -13.85
C LEU A 721 53.05 -22.08 -12.76
N LEU A 722 51.72 -22.21 -12.65
CA LEU A 722 50.90 -21.41 -11.77
C LEU A 722 50.47 -22.22 -10.54
N ASN A 723 50.78 -21.70 -9.35
CA ASN A 723 50.30 -22.25 -8.08
C ASN A 723 49.61 -21.15 -7.27
N ILE A 724 48.30 -21.30 -7.04
CA ILE A 724 47.45 -20.34 -6.33
C ILE A 724 47.91 -20.08 -4.90
N GLU A 725 48.48 -21.09 -4.22
CA GLU A 725 48.98 -20.93 -2.84
C GLU A 725 50.20 -20.01 -2.79
N LYS A 726 50.99 -19.99 -3.86
CA LYS A 726 52.19 -19.14 -3.97
C LYS A 726 51.90 -17.73 -4.45
N MET A 727 50.75 -17.52 -5.09
CA MET A 727 50.33 -16.19 -5.54
C MET A 727 49.92 -15.33 -4.34
N ARG A 728 50.51 -14.13 -4.27
CA ARG A 728 50.06 -13.08 -3.36
C ARG A 728 48.85 -12.36 -3.94
N ASP A 729 47.97 -11.91 -3.07
CA ASP A 729 46.78 -11.19 -3.51
C ASP A 729 47.19 -9.85 -4.14
N TYR A 730 46.52 -9.49 -5.24
CA TYR A 730 46.71 -8.28 -6.04
C TYR A 730 48.07 -8.11 -6.73
N GLU A 731 49.03 -9.01 -6.50
CA GLU A 731 50.31 -9.00 -7.22
C GLU A 731 50.20 -9.77 -8.54
N PRO A 732 50.63 -9.20 -9.68
CA PRO A 732 50.58 -9.89 -10.96
C PRO A 732 51.69 -10.95 -11.07
N TRP A 733 51.28 -12.20 -11.31
CA TRP A 733 52.18 -13.29 -11.68
C TRP A 733 52.25 -13.39 -13.21
N ILE A 734 53.40 -13.02 -13.76
CA ILE A 734 53.58 -12.93 -15.21
C ILE A 734 54.16 -14.23 -15.76
N ILE A 735 53.55 -14.75 -16.84
CA ILE A 735 54.01 -15.95 -17.53
C ILE A 735 54.04 -15.64 -19.03
N PHE A 736 55.11 -16.06 -19.70
CA PHE A 736 55.14 -16.13 -21.16
C PHE A 736 54.58 -17.48 -21.61
N TRP A 737 53.44 -17.46 -22.31
CA TRP A 737 52.72 -18.64 -22.77
C TRP A 737 52.40 -18.50 -24.26
N GLU A 738 52.82 -19.46 -25.09
CA GLU A 738 52.57 -19.49 -26.56
C GLU A 738 52.86 -18.14 -27.26
N ASN A 739 54.02 -17.54 -27.00
CA ASN A 739 54.45 -16.22 -27.52
C ASN A 739 53.59 -15.02 -27.08
N ARG A 740 52.86 -15.14 -25.97
CA ARG A 740 52.10 -14.04 -25.36
C ARG A 740 52.49 -13.86 -23.90
N GLU A 741 52.56 -12.62 -23.45
CA GLU A 741 52.71 -12.30 -22.03
C GLU A 741 51.32 -12.29 -21.39
N LEU A 742 51.12 -13.09 -20.34
CA LEU A 742 49.89 -13.14 -19.55
C LEU A 742 50.21 -12.78 -18.11
N ALA A 743 49.41 -11.90 -17.51
CA ALA A 743 49.46 -11.63 -16.08
C ALA A 743 48.27 -12.26 -15.37
N PHE A 744 48.56 -13.14 -14.41
CA PHE A 744 47.57 -13.74 -13.53
C PHE A 744 47.55 -12.99 -12.22
N ILE A 745 46.40 -12.44 -11.84
CA ILE A 745 46.21 -11.70 -10.59
C ILE A 745 45.20 -12.45 -9.74
N LYS A 746 45.60 -12.78 -8.51
CA LYS A 746 44.71 -13.40 -7.53
C LYS A 746 44.06 -12.31 -6.69
N VAL A 747 42.74 -12.30 -6.63
CA VAL A 747 41.95 -11.37 -5.81
C VAL A 747 41.11 -12.17 -4.84
N LEU A 748 41.37 -12.05 -3.55
CA LEU A 748 40.53 -12.65 -2.52
C LEU A 748 39.24 -11.82 -2.36
N LYS A 749 38.09 -12.41 -2.69
CA LYS A 749 36.78 -11.79 -2.47
C LYS A 749 36.06 -12.52 -1.34
N LYS A 750 35.94 -11.84 -0.21
CA LYS A 750 35.20 -12.36 0.95
C LYS A 750 33.78 -11.84 0.95
N ILE A 751 32.80 -12.74 0.80
CA ILE A 751 31.37 -12.42 0.96
C ILE A 751 30.90 -13.12 2.24
N LYS A 752 30.86 -12.36 3.34
CA LYS A 752 30.59 -12.87 4.70
C LYS A 752 31.55 -13.99 5.13
N SER A 753 31.06 -15.22 5.25
CA SER A 753 31.81 -16.39 5.71
C SER A 753 32.44 -17.19 4.57
N ILE A 754 32.17 -16.83 3.31
CA ILE A 754 32.68 -17.55 2.14
C ILE A 754 33.79 -16.70 1.51
N SER A 755 35.00 -17.27 1.51
CA SER A 755 36.16 -16.76 0.79
C SER A 755 36.21 -17.44 -0.56
N VAL A 756 36.31 -16.66 -1.64
CA VAL A 756 36.54 -17.22 -2.97
C VAL A 756 37.63 -16.41 -3.65
N TYR A 757 38.50 -17.09 -4.40
CA TYR A 757 39.52 -16.43 -5.19
C TYR A 757 38.95 -16.08 -6.57
N LEU A 758 39.00 -14.81 -6.90
CA LEU A 758 38.80 -14.32 -8.26
C LEU A 758 40.18 -14.23 -8.91
N LEU A 759 40.41 -15.06 -9.93
CA LEU A 759 41.60 -15.00 -10.75
C LEU A 759 41.32 -14.12 -11.96
N ILE A 760 42.01 -12.98 -12.06
CA ILE A 760 41.97 -12.10 -13.23
C ILE A 760 43.15 -12.46 -14.13
N VAL A 761 42.90 -12.58 -15.43
CA VAL A 761 43.92 -12.87 -16.45
C VAL A 761 43.96 -11.71 -17.42
N ALA A 762 44.95 -10.84 -17.25
CA ALA A 762 45.22 -9.74 -18.16
C ALA A 762 46.11 -10.23 -19.31
N TYR A 763 45.70 -9.92 -20.53
CA TYR A 763 46.39 -10.36 -21.76
C TYR A 763 46.75 -9.20 -22.69
N LYS A 764 46.24 -8.00 -22.42
CA LYS A 764 46.65 -6.77 -23.12
C LYS A 764 47.83 -6.14 -22.42
N GLU A 765 48.83 -5.73 -23.19
CA GLU A 765 50.06 -5.12 -22.68
C GLU A 765 49.78 -3.90 -21.79
N GLU A 766 48.84 -3.03 -22.19
CA GLU A 766 48.42 -1.86 -21.39
C GLU A 766 47.89 -2.23 -20.00
N GLU A 767 47.09 -3.29 -19.91
CA GLU A 767 46.51 -3.73 -18.63
C GLU A 767 47.57 -4.42 -17.77
N ILE A 768 48.46 -5.21 -18.38
CA ILE A 768 49.61 -5.82 -17.70
C ILE A 768 50.52 -4.72 -17.10
N ILE A 769 50.78 -3.64 -17.83
CA ILE A 769 51.56 -2.49 -17.34
C ILE A 769 50.85 -1.81 -16.17
N LYS A 770 49.53 -1.61 -16.24
CA LYS A 770 48.73 -1.04 -15.13
C LYS A 770 48.78 -1.88 -13.86
N TRP A 771 48.81 -3.21 -13.99
CA TRP A 771 49.00 -4.11 -12.85
C TRP A 771 50.44 -4.10 -12.34
N LYS A 772 51.45 -4.02 -13.22
CA LYS A 772 52.87 -3.92 -12.83
C LYS A 772 53.18 -2.61 -12.08
N THR A 773 52.53 -1.51 -12.45
CA THR A 773 52.75 -0.16 -11.88
C THR A 773 51.92 0.10 -10.63
N GLY A 774 50.98 -0.78 -10.28
CA GLY A 774 50.10 -0.63 -9.12
C GLY A 774 48.87 0.26 -9.34
N GLU A 775 48.76 0.96 -10.49
CA GLU A 775 47.60 1.82 -10.81
C GLU A 775 46.27 1.06 -10.82
N ALA A 776 46.29 -0.21 -11.27
CA ALA A 776 45.10 -1.06 -11.25
C ALA A 776 44.70 -1.47 -9.82
N GLN A 777 45.67 -1.58 -8.91
CA GLN A 777 45.47 -1.99 -7.53
C GLN A 777 44.76 -0.87 -6.74
N GLU A 778 45.15 0.38 -6.91
CA GLU A 778 44.45 1.54 -6.32
C GLU A 778 42.98 1.62 -6.75
N HIS A 779 42.67 1.24 -7.99
CA HIS A 779 41.30 1.23 -8.52
C HIS A 779 40.44 0.08 -7.95
N PHE A 780 41.06 -1.04 -7.52
CA PHE A 780 40.39 -2.14 -6.82
C PHE A 780 40.31 -1.90 -5.31
N ASP A 781 41.32 -1.27 -4.70
CA ASP A 781 41.39 -0.97 -3.26
C ASP A 781 40.51 0.22 -2.85
N MET A 782 40.36 1.26 -3.70
CA MET A 782 39.36 2.32 -3.44
C MET A 782 37.92 1.77 -3.37
N ILE A 783 37.67 0.59 -3.91
CA ILE A 783 36.36 -0.08 -3.85
C ILE A 783 36.25 -0.89 -2.54
N SER A 784 37.33 -1.54 -2.07
CA SER A 784 37.32 -2.29 -0.80
C SER A 784 37.30 -1.37 0.44
N ASP A 785 37.88 -0.17 0.37
CA ASP A 785 37.86 0.84 1.45
C ASP A 785 36.49 1.48 1.71
N GLN A 786 35.56 1.41 0.74
CA GLN A 786 34.15 1.79 0.95
C GLN A 786 33.33 0.66 1.63
N ASP A 787 33.89 -0.54 1.75
CA ASP A 787 33.20 -1.75 2.21
C ASP A 787 33.59 -2.18 3.65
N MET A 788 34.48 -1.44 4.33
CA MET A 788 34.83 -1.71 5.73
C MET A 788 33.90 -1.02 6.73
N GLY A 789 33.30 -1.80 7.63
CA GLY A 789 32.52 -1.29 8.76
C GLY A 789 33.34 -0.36 9.65
N SER A 790 32.69 0.56 10.36
CA SER A 790 33.34 1.65 11.10
C SER A 790 34.41 1.20 12.11
N GLU A 791 34.33 -0.03 12.64
CA GLU A 791 35.33 -0.59 13.56
C GLU A 791 36.60 -1.10 12.86
N ASP A 792 36.48 -1.73 11.70
CA ASP A 792 37.63 -2.26 10.94
C ASP A 792 38.41 -1.14 10.24
N LYS A 793 37.71 -0.08 9.82
CA LYS A 793 38.32 1.11 9.21
C LYS A 793 39.30 1.80 10.15
N GLY A 794 38.98 1.92 11.44
CA GLY A 794 39.87 2.55 12.42
C GLY A 794 41.12 1.73 12.77
N LYS A 795 41.06 0.41 12.58
CA LYS A 795 42.19 -0.50 12.80
C LYS A 795 43.15 -0.49 11.60
N TRP A 796 42.59 -0.51 10.39
CA TRP A 796 43.35 -0.39 9.15
C TRP A 796 43.99 1.00 8.98
N GLU A 797 43.29 2.09 9.31
CA GLU A 797 43.89 3.45 9.28
C GLU A 797 45.08 3.58 10.24
N LYS A 798 45.05 2.89 11.39
CA LYS A 798 46.19 2.81 12.32
C LYS A 798 47.35 2.00 11.73
N GLU A 799 47.07 0.89 11.07
CA GLU A 799 48.08 0.06 10.42
C GLU A 799 48.71 0.76 9.21
N LYS A 800 47.90 1.47 8.41
CA LYS A 800 48.35 2.31 7.30
C LYS A 800 49.18 3.49 7.78
N LYS A 801 48.77 4.21 8.84
CA LYS A 801 49.62 5.24 9.47
C LYS A 801 50.94 4.69 9.98
N ASN A 802 50.94 3.50 10.56
CA ASN A 802 52.16 2.86 11.05
C ASN A 802 53.07 2.39 9.89
N ALA A 803 52.51 1.99 8.75
CA ALA A 803 53.25 1.66 7.54
C ALA A 803 53.81 2.91 6.85
N GLU A 804 53.03 4.00 6.78
CA GLU A 804 53.47 5.31 6.28
C GLU A 804 54.58 5.90 7.16
N LEU A 805 54.48 5.78 8.50
CA LEU A 805 55.54 6.17 9.44
C LEU A 805 56.82 5.32 9.30
N LYS A 806 56.68 4.04 8.93
CA LYS A 806 57.84 3.18 8.59
C LYS A 806 58.45 3.52 7.23
N ASN A 807 57.65 4.00 6.27
CA ASN A 807 58.14 4.40 4.95
C ASN A 807 58.74 5.83 4.97
N LEU A 808 58.24 6.72 5.83
CA LEU A 808 58.81 8.04 6.10
C LEU A 808 60.19 7.95 6.76
N SER A 809 60.40 7.00 7.70
CA SER A 809 61.73 6.79 8.29
C SER A 809 62.75 6.17 7.31
N ILE A 810 62.29 5.58 6.21
CA ILE A 810 63.14 5.05 5.12
C ILE A 810 63.37 6.12 4.04
N SER A 811 62.41 7.00 3.78
CA SER A 811 62.56 8.09 2.81
C SER A 811 63.36 9.28 3.36
N GLU A 812 63.29 9.57 4.66
CA GLU A 812 64.11 10.61 5.31
C GLU A 812 65.61 10.25 5.36
N MET A 813 65.98 8.96 5.27
CA MET A 813 67.38 8.56 5.09
C MET A 813 67.89 8.69 3.65
N ASN A 814 67.01 8.83 2.65
CA ASN A 814 67.39 8.93 1.23
C ASN A 814 67.27 10.36 0.66
N PHE A 815 66.77 11.34 1.42
CA PHE A 815 66.55 12.71 0.93
C PHE A 815 67.62 13.72 1.37
N LEU A 816 68.71 13.29 2.00
CA LEU A 816 69.84 14.15 2.35
C LEU A 816 70.95 14.18 1.29
N HIS A 817 70.60 14.11 0.00
CA HIS A 817 71.51 14.43 -1.10
C HIS A 817 70.77 14.82 -2.39
N LYS A 818 70.22 16.04 -2.43
CA LYS A 818 70.37 17.00 -3.56
C LYS A 818 69.38 18.18 -3.45
N THR A 819 69.99 19.37 -3.32
CA THR A 819 69.63 20.69 -3.92
C THR A 819 68.33 21.37 -3.46
N THR A 820 68.33 22.50 -2.74
CA THR A 820 68.62 23.91 -3.16
C THR A 820 67.99 24.24 -4.52
N ASP A 821 67.13 25.23 -4.75
CA ASP A 821 67.04 26.59 -4.20
C ASP A 821 65.75 27.28 -4.76
N LYS A 822 65.18 28.21 -3.98
CA LYS A 822 64.36 29.43 -4.33
C LYS A 822 62.92 29.25 -4.90
N THR A 823 61.82 29.63 -4.22
CA THR A 823 61.26 30.97 -3.81
C THR A 823 61.07 31.93 -5.00
N ASP A 824 59.95 32.63 -5.24
CA ASP A 824 58.78 32.95 -4.43
C ASP A 824 57.64 33.56 -5.32
N THR A 825 56.41 33.44 -4.81
CA THR A 825 55.22 34.33 -4.90
C THR A 825 54.64 34.81 -6.24
N ASP A 826 53.33 34.61 -6.41
CA ASP A 826 52.42 35.66 -6.91
C ASP A 826 50.99 35.50 -6.34
N ILE A 827 50.47 36.60 -5.79
CA ILE A 827 49.08 36.87 -5.41
C ILE A 827 48.59 37.94 -6.37
N PHE A 828 47.41 37.81 -7.00
CA PHE A 828 46.39 38.88 -7.04
C PHE A 828 45.08 38.45 -7.72
N THR A 829 44.00 38.76 -7.01
CA THR A 829 42.58 38.78 -7.37
C THR A 829 42.24 39.88 -8.38
N GLN A 830 41.25 39.67 -9.25
CA GLN A 830 40.47 40.78 -9.81
C GLN A 830 39.00 40.43 -10.11
N ASN A 831 38.15 41.39 -9.76
CA ASN A 831 36.70 41.46 -9.85
C ASN A 831 36.20 41.57 -11.30
N VAL A 832 34.98 41.08 -11.55
CA VAL A 832 34.23 41.33 -12.79
C VAL A 832 33.04 42.22 -12.49
N ASP A 833 32.96 43.32 -13.26
CA ASP A 833 31.94 44.35 -13.25
C ASP A 833 30.57 43.88 -13.79
N SER A 834 29.56 44.54 -13.23
CA SER A 834 28.15 44.52 -13.61
C SER A 834 27.85 45.34 -14.87
N SER A 835 27.09 44.78 -15.82
CA SER A 835 26.20 45.57 -16.68
C SER A 835 25.04 44.76 -17.30
N ILE A 836 23.82 45.28 -17.07
CA ILE A 836 22.67 45.42 -17.99
C ILE A 836 22.10 44.14 -18.67
N MET A 837 20.91 43.70 -18.23
CA MET A 837 19.88 43.15 -19.13
C MET A 837 18.47 43.51 -18.65
N LYS A 838 17.67 44.04 -19.59
CA LYS A 838 16.26 44.44 -19.46
C LYS A 838 15.34 43.22 -19.66
N ASP A 839 14.21 43.24 -18.96
CA ASP A 839 13.18 42.19 -18.92
C ASP A 839 12.50 41.87 -20.28
N PRO A 840 12.38 40.58 -20.66
CA PRO A 840 11.65 40.14 -21.85
C PRO A 840 10.27 39.53 -21.50
N ILE A 841 9.48 40.17 -20.62
CA ILE A 841 8.22 39.59 -20.10
C ILE A 841 6.94 40.24 -20.70
N GLU A 842 7.04 41.38 -21.39
CA GLU A 842 5.86 42.04 -21.97
C GLU A 842 5.55 41.66 -23.43
N HIS A 843 6.53 41.14 -24.19
CA HIS A 843 6.31 40.74 -25.58
C HIS A 843 5.63 39.37 -25.74
N GLU A 844 5.63 38.54 -24.69
CA GLU A 844 5.06 37.17 -24.70
C GLU A 844 3.56 37.13 -24.34
N ARG A 845 3.02 38.22 -23.76
CA ARG A 845 1.60 38.30 -23.37
C ARG A 845 0.67 38.74 -24.49
N GLN A 846 1.12 39.63 -25.39
CA GLN A 846 0.30 40.04 -26.55
C GLN A 846 0.28 38.98 -27.66
N HIS A 847 1.33 38.18 -27.81
CA HIS A 847 1.39 37.16 -28.86
C HIS A 847 0.50 35.92 -28.57
N ASN A 848 0.12 35.69 -27.32
CA ASN A 848 -0.70 34.54 -26.89
C ASN A 848 -2.21 34.80 -26.93
N GLU A 849 -2.66 36.06 -26.84
CA GLU A 849 -4.10 36.36 -26.88
C GLU A 849 -4.69 36.29 -28.31
N ASP A 850 -3.92 36.68 -29.33
CA ASP A 850 -4.38 36.62 -30.73
C ASP A 850 -4.42 35.20 -31.30
N TYR A 851 -3.53 34.30 -30.85
CA TYR A 851 -3.58 32.88 -31.21
C TYR A 851 -4.80 32.16 -30.61
N SER A 852 -5.27 32.59 -29.44
CA SER A 852 -6.42 31.96 -28.78
C SER A 852 -7.75 32.25 -29.48
N LYS A 853 -7.90 33.44 -30.09
CA LYS A 853 -9.14 33.86 -30.77
C LYS A 853 -9.28 33.27 -32.17
N GLN A 854 -8.19 33.08 -32.92
CA GLN A 854 -8.22 32.37 -34.22
C GLN A 854 -8.46 30.87 -34.09
N ALA A 855 -7.99 30.23 -33.00
CA ALA A 855 -8.17 28.79 -32.77
C ALA A 855 -9.63 28.39 -32.44
N LEU A 856 -10.43 29.30 -31.87
CA LEU A 856 -11.84 29.04 -31.52
C LEU A 856 -12.79 29.19 -32.72
N SER A 857 -12.48 30.07 -33.67
CA SER A 857 -13.26 30.26 -34.91
C SER A 857 -13.10 29.10 -35.90
N ASN A 858 -11.90 28.54 -36.03
CA ASN A 858 -11.65 27.43 -36.98
C ASN A 858 -12.16 26.06 -36.50
N LYS A 859 -12.45 25.90 -35.19
CA LYS A 859 -12.90 24.63 -34.59
C LYS A 859 -14.40 24.38 -34.73
N SER A 860 -15.22 25.42 -34.91
CA SER A 860 -16.68 25.27 -35.04
C SER A 860 -17.09 24.87 -36.47
N ASN A 861 -16.44 25.41 -37.50
CA ASN A 861 -16.76 25.08 -38.89
C ASN A 861 -16.21 23.71 -39.34
N LEU A 862 -15.07 23.26 -38.81
CA LEU A 862 -14.50 21.95 -39.13
C LEU A 862 -15.37 20.78 -38.64
N ASN A 863 -16.08 20.94 -37.52
CA ASN A 863 -16.89 19.87 -36.93
C ASN A 863 -18.20 19.62 -37.70
N ILE A 864 -18.76 20.62 -38.39
CA ILE A 864 -20.01 20.48 -39.15
C ILE A 864 -19.78 19.72 -40.47
N ASP A 865 -18.66 19.97 -41.14
CA ASP A 865 -18.32 19.26 -42.39
C ASP A 865 -17.86 17.83 -42.16
N VAL A 866 -17.16 17.55 -41.05
CA VAL A 866 -16.83 16.18 -40.64
C VAL A 866 -18.10 15.40 -40.29
N ALA A 867 -19.07 16.02 -39.59
CA ALA A 867 -20.36 15.40 -39.30
C ALA A 867 -21.17 15.12 -40.58
N LYS A 868 -21.19 16.05 -41.56
CA LYS A 868 -21.86 15.82 -42.85
C LYS A 868 -21.20 14.70 -43.66
N LYS A 869 -19.87 14.61 -43.71
CA LYS A 869 -19.16 13.51 -44.38
C LYS A 869 -19.43 12.15 -43.71
N LEU A 870 -19.50 12.10 -42.37
CA LEU A 870 -19.86 10.89 -41.63
C LEU A 870 -21.30 10.45 -41.89
N LEU A 871 -22.23 11.40 -42.01
CA LEU A 871 -23.65 11.12 -42.25
C LEU A 871 -23.93 10.66 -43.70
N ILE A 872 -23.19 11.20 -44.67
CA ILE A 872 -23.21 10.72 -46.06
C ILE A 872 -22.58 9.32 -46.16
N GLY A 873 -21.47 9.07 -45.44
CA GLY A 873 -20.83 7.76 -45.37
C GLY A 873 -21.71 6.67 -44.77
N THR A 874 -22.44 6.99 -43.70
CA THR A 874 -23.40 6.05 -43.07
C THR A 874 -24.62 5.79 -43.96
N LYS A 875 -25.19 6.80 -44.63
CA LYS A 875 -26.27 6.59 -45.61
C LYS A 875 -25.86 5.67 -46.76
N ARG A 876 -24.61 5.78 -47.26
CA ARG A 876 -24.09 4.91 -48.32
C ARG A 876 -23.92 3.47 -47.84
N ARG A 877 -23.42 3.25 -46.61
CA ARG A 877 -23.27 1.93 -45.99
C ARG A 877 -24.63 1.26 -45.72
N ILE A 878 -25.65 2.01 -45.29
CA ILE A 878 -27.01 1.49 -45.10
C ILE A 878 -27.63 1.05 -46.43
N ARG A 879 -27.45 1.82 -47.52
CA ARG A 879 -27.92 1.39 -48.86
C ARG A 879 -27.20 0.12 -49.32
N ILE A 880 -25.89 0.00 -49.11
CA ILE A 880 -25.16 -1.23 -49.47
C ILE A 880 -25.70 -2.42 -48.66
N LEU A 881 -25.98 -2.25 -47.37
CA LEU A 881 -26.59 -3.28 -46.53
C LEU A 881 -28.00 -3.67 -46.99
N GLN A 882 -28.82 -2.70 -47.43
CA GLN A 882 -30.14 -2.96 -48.01
C GLN A 882 -30.05 -3.75 -49.32
N TRP A 883 -29.06 -3.45 -50.17
CA TRP A 883 -28.82 -4.20 -51.41
C TRP A 883 -28.31 -5.62 -51.13
N VAL A 884 -27.41 -5.79 -50.16
CA VAL A 884 -26.92 -7.12 -49.74
C VAL A 884 -28.07 -7.95 -49.15
N LEU A 885 -28.91 -7.37 -48.28
CA LEU A 885 -30.10 -8.05 -47.74
C LEU A 885 -31.12 -8.40 -48.83
N PHE A 886 -31.33 -7.52 -49.82
CA PHE A 886 -32.22 -7.79 -50.96
C PHE A 886 -31.74 -8.97 -51.81
N PHE A 887 -30.42 -9.11 -52.02
CA PHE A 887 -29.86 -10.25 -52.76
C PHE A 887 -29.81 -11.56 -51.95
N VAL A 888 -29.73 -11.48 -50.62
CA VAL A 888 -29.77 -12.66 -49.73
C VAL A 888 -31.19 -13.23 -49.62
N VAL A 889 -32.21 -12.38 -49.55
CA VAL A 889 -33.62 -12.82 -49.44
C VAL A 889 -34.20 -13.34 -50.76
N LYS A 890 -33.63 -12.96 -51.92
CA LYS A 890 -34.08 -13.45 -53.24
C LYS A 890 -33.47 -14.81 -53.64
N LYS A 891 -32.53 -15.34 -52.85
CA LYS A 891 -31.81 -16.60 -53.13
C LYS A 891 -32.10 -17.72 -52.10
N THR A 892 -32.93 -17.43 -51.11
CA THR A 892 -33.67 -18.38 -50.26
C THR A 892 -35.10 -18.45 -50.73
#